data_AF-A0A813RY68-F1
#
_entry.id   AF-A0A813RY68-F1
#
_cell.length_a   1.000
_cell.length_b   1.000
_cell.length_c   1.000
_cell.angle_alpha   90.00
_cell.angle_beta   90.00
_cell.angle_gamma   90.00
#
_symmetry.space_group_name_H-M   'P 1'
#
loop_
_entity.id
_entity.type
_entity.pdbx_description
1 polymer ?
#
loop_
_entity_poly.entity_id
_entity_poly.type
_entity_poly.pdbx_seq_one_letter_code
_entity_poly.pdbx_strand_id
1 'polypeptide(L)'
;MLFVPNIPVFFDHVYVAYEKNDLPPVDGTVFPYLCSNKSFHDGSLELISNVLLNNTRCYKSSGFTISTSYSPILWPLRFVDFYNTIFLTLVKYNPIVHLPLNSCNEFNLYQCQNSLKCIGFHRLMNGVLDCPSNDDETMFNDTNTQIYNQLKRTYYKCYFSNKYILQSAINDRHCDCGFSESHVCEDEDASENYTLRTISFQTMCDRFTELYPIMIDGQNQTDETECTQWDCNNIYTRCNKVWNCWDGEDEYGCESYPLMFNCPLNTRICVTLNTSEFMCLPTGKFNDGEVDCLGGLDEPILCRSKLVYSRPFYCLHSQPPQCLTGSSLCDDRIECSNADDERFCYRNRTLSKYHSSYVNTSQTRMRDIQNFLHSVMEDNVRKAEIEYFRIIGFNESYTNKINKNDVYLANNLPMNRFSILDEYRCHRGLYLRAWLNTSSNNYTDTCLCTPSYYGNRCQYQNERLSLSIRLHALTNSWQVPFAILILLIDDTNQRTIHSFEQFTYLSVRDCQIKFNVHLFYSTRPKDMNRNYSIHIDIYEQFSLEYRGSFLYPVKFLFLPVHRIAFIVNIPSKDDHSCVSNNCQHGKCQKYFNEEETFCRCDQGWSGKYCHIQHNCTCSSNSKCVGMLSDNRSICLCKVNQFGSRCYLRNTVCERFPCQNNGSCIANDDFMISNKKKYTCLCPKGFNGDQCQTKDNQIDFLFDNNMQLTQSVFIHFIRIIPFDQFAGIVPPSSPSRLTTLQSVLQSTNSMRIYWSQPFHLIFIETMDKIYYLAFLQANYVPSTEITERIDSSRRCPSINELVNETFAQLHVLRRMKSYHRICQQHSPHLQCFHDDQHLCLCYDFNAKRLANCFNFDHNRKFDCSGQSTCENGGQCFHDSPECPKQFICVCRSCYYGILCQFSTSEFDLSLDAILAYHITPSVHLFHQSTIIKVSLALTVLFFSFGAINAILSLITFQNKSTREVGCGIYLYVSLITTLLTIIMFTLKYFVYLSTQISSSSNESFMKFQCCSLDFLIRIFLNMDQWLHACVAMERAITVIRGVKFNKKASKELAKKIVIILLIFTVSTSVHDPIFRRLSEEVNETDNTKRIWCIVSYSPKLQIYNRIVNTFHFFVPFVINFISSLILITKKSHQQSQLYGDQSYLATLRKQVQEHQRLLVAPVVLFLLASPRLILAYLAKCMNSKRDSWIFLCGYLISFIPLMISFFLFAIPSKFYRKEYQRSIAHYQNLIRKRVRRAM
;
A
#
# COMPACT_ATOMS: atom_id res chain seq x y z
N MET A 1 15.36 -41.83 52.96
CA MET A 1 14.89 -40.51 52.50
C MET A 1 13.47 -40.64 51.95
N LEU A 2 12.67 -39.57 51.98
CA LEU A 2 11.30 -39.49 51.46
C LEU A 2 11.22 -38.45 50.34
N PHE A 3 10.56 -38.76 49.23
CA PHE A 3 10.25 -37.78 48.18
C PHE A 3 9.08 -36.91 48.60
N VAL A 4 9.27 -35.60 48.67
CA VAL A 4 8.22 -34.66 49.03
C VAL A 4 8.31 -33.45 48.09
N PRO A 5 7.36 -33.26 47.16
CA PRO A 5 6.24 -34.14 46.81
C PRO A 5 6.69 -35.44 46.11
N ASN A 6 5.78 -36.42 46.05
CA ASN A 6 6.00 -37.71 45.37
C ASN A 6 5.88 -37.60 43.82
N ILE A 7 5.98 -36.40 43.29
CA ILE A 7 5.84 -36.02 41.87
C ILE A 7 7.12 -35.26 41.51
N PRO A 8 7.69 -35.42 40.31
CA PRO A 8 8.84 -34.63 39.91
C PRO A 8 8.52 -33.13 40.01
N VAL A 9 9.43 -32.39 40.62
CA VAL A 9 9.29 -30.96 40.89
C VAL A 9 9.90 -30.13 39.77
N PHE A 10 10.94 -30.65 39.10
CA PHE A 10 11.55 -30.00 37.94
C PHE A 10 11.67 -30.96 36.75
N PHE A 11 11.42 -30.44 35.56
CA PHE A 11 11.67 -31.08 34.26
C PHE A 11 11.07 -32.49 34.07
N ASP A 12 10.00 -32.84 34.79
CA ASP A 12 9.32 -34.15 34.76
C ASP A 12 10.14 -35.36 35.22
N HIS A 13 11.34 -35.17 35.77
CA HIS A 13 12.20 -36.29 36.21
C HIS A 13 13.08 -35.99 37.43
N VAL A 14 13.07 -34.76 37.95
CA VAL A 14 13.83 -34.34 39.14
C VAL A 14 12.91 -34.23 40.35
N TYR A 15 13.26 -34.91 41.43
CA TYR A 15 12.53 -35.01 42.69
C TYR A 15 13.30 -34.34 43.81
N VAL A 16 12.58 -33.85 44.82
CA VAL A 16 13.18 -33.36 46.07
C VAL A 16 13.01 -34.44 47.13
N ALA A 17 14.10 -34.82 47.79
CA ALA A 17 14.12 -35.86 48.82
C ALA A 17 14.69 -35.36 50.15
N TYR A 18 14.14 -35.91 51.24
CA TYR A 18 14.46 -35.54 52.62
C TYR A 18 14.92 -36.74 53.43
N GLU A 19 15.94 -36.59 54.28
CA GLU A 19 16.16 -37.55 55.36
C GLU A 19 15.11 -37.36 56.46
N LYS A 20 14.74 -38.47 57.11
CA LYS A 20 13.68 -38.49 58.14
C LYS A 20 14.04 -37.65 59.37
N ASN A 21 15.34 -37.43 59.60
CA ASN A 21 15.89 -36.64 60.71
C ASN A 21 16.11 -35.15 60.34
N ASP A 22 16.00 -34.78 59.06
CA ASP A 22 16.26 -33.43 58.54
C ASP A 22 14.97 -32.61 58.30
N LEU A 23 13.81 -33.10 58.73
CA LEU A 23 12.55 -32.34 58.67
C LEU A 23 12.48 -31.33 59.83
N PRO A 24 12.65 -30.01 59.62
CA PRO A 24 12.63 -29.04 60.71
C PRO A 24 11.18 -28.71 61.13
N PRO A 25 10.97 -28.28 62.39
CA PRO A 25 9.72 -27.65 62.81
C PRO A 25 9.69 -26.22 62.26
N VAL A 26 9.06 -26.05 61.09
CA VAL A 26 8.55 -24.79 60.51
C VAL A 26 9.55 -23.64 60.24
N ASP A 27 10.67 -23.50 60.93
CA ASP A 27 11.59 -22.36 60.82
C ASP A 27 13.02 -22.78 60.40
N GLY A 28 13.26 -23.06 59.12
CA GLY A 28 14.63 -23.24 58.60
C GLY A 28 14.73 -23.92 57.23
N THR A 29 15.28 -23.21 56.25
CA THR A 29 15.51 -23.63 54.86
C THR A 29 16.66 -24.64 54.74
N VAL A 30 16.39 -25.94 54.76
CA VAL A 30 17.33 -26.96 54.25
C VAL A 30 16.57 -28.09 53.56
N PHE A 31 16.68 -28.18 52.24
CA PHE A 31 16.32 -29.37 51.47
C PHE A 31 17.59 -30.20 51.31
N PRO A 32 17.65 -31.48 51.69
CA PRO A 32 18.94 -32.16 51.75
C PRO A 32 19.35 -32.79 50.39
N TYR A 33 18.42 -33.26 49.55
CA TYR A 33 18.79 -33.96 48.29
C TYR A 33 17.89 -33.65 47.07
N LEU A 34 18.54 -33.48 45.91
CA LEU A 34 17.92 -33.41 44.58
C LEU A 34 18.16 -34.73 43.85
N CYS A 35 17.10 -35.48 43.57
CA CYS A 35 17.17 -36.80 42.96
C CYS A 35 16.69 -36.77 41.52
N SER A 36 17.36 -37.47 40.61
CA SER A 36 16.96 -37.55 39.21
C SER A 36 16.87 -38.99 38.74
N ASN A 37 15.83 -39.29 37.95
CA ASN A 37 15.68 -40.58 37.26
C ASN A 37 16.50 -40.65 35.96
N LYS A 38 17.00 -39.52 35.45
CA LYS A 38 17.85 -39.44 34.26
C LYS A 38 19.25 -38.95 34.62
N SER A 39 20.27 -39.40 33.91
CA SER A 39 21.62 -38.84 34.05
C SER A 39 21.65 -37.42 33.49
N PHE A 40 22.08 -36.44 34.30
CA PHE A 40 22.51 -35.15 33.78
C PHE A 40 23.74 -35.38 32.88
N HIS A 41 23.74 -34.83 31.67
CA HIS A 41 24.85 -35.00 30.73
C HIS A 41 25.87 -33.87 30.91
N ASP A 42 26.64 -33.93 31.98
CA ASP A 42 27.88 -33.15 32.11
C ASP A 42 28.81 -33.73 33.21
N GLY A 43 30.11 -33.81 32.95
CA GLY A 43 31.12 -34.38 33.86
C GLY A 43 31.38 -33.54 35.12
N SER A 44 30.86 -32.31 35.16
CA SER A 44 30.96 -31.38 36.29
C SER A 44 30.11 -31.79 37.51
N LEU A 45 28.99 -32.49 37.30
CA LEU A 45 28.11 -33.00 38.37
C LEU A 45 28.63 -34.29 39.05
N GLU A 46 29.62 -34.96 38.45
CA GLU A 46 30.25 -36.16 39.03
C GLU A 46 31.17 -35.83 40.23
N LEU A 47 31.53 -34.57 40.42
CA LEU A 47 32.31 -34.07 41.56
C LEU A 47 31.47 -33.89 42.85
N ILE A 48 30.14 -33.93 42.76
CA ILE A 48 29.24 -33.77 43.91
C ILE A 48 28.91 -35.14 44.50
N SER A 49 29.07 -35.30 45.82
CA SER A 49 28.73 -36.55 46.53
C SER A 49 27.27 -36.94 46.25
N ASN A 50 27.07 -38.15 45.72
CA ASN A 50 25.75 -38.69 45.38
C ASN A 50 25.36 -39.89 46.25
N VAL A 51 24.05 -40.08 46.43
CA VAL A 51 23.45 -41.23 47.12
C VAL A 51 22.44 -41.88 46.17
N LEU A 52 22.41 -43.20 46.10
CA LEU A 52 21.41 -43.94 45.31
C LEU A 52 20.18 -44.23 46.17
N LEU A 53 19.03 -43.71 45.77
CA LEU A 53 17.74 -43.98 46.40
C LEU A 53 16.78 -44.61 45.37
N ASN A 54 16.38 -45.87 45.55
CA ASN A 54 15.48 -46.58 44.60
C ASN A 54 15.90 -46.46 43.12
N ASN A 55 17.17 -46.71 42.79
CA ASN A 55 17.77 -46.53 41.44
C ASN A 55 17.80 -45.08 40.90
N THR A 56 17.47 -44.08 41.71
CA THR A 56 17.58 -42.65 41.37
C THR A 56 18.85 -42.08 41.99
N ARG A 57 19.60 -41.27 41.23
CA ARG A 57 20.82 -40.61 41.74
C ARG A 57 20.42 -39.31 42.44
N CYS A 58 20.77 -39.19 43.72
CA CYS A 58 20.46 -38.04 44.55
C CYS A 58 21.72 -37.26 44.90
N TYR A 59 21.72 -35.95 44.63
CA TYR A 59 22.82 -35.04 44.91
C TYR A 59 22.49 -34.19 46.12
N LYS A 60 23.45 -33.99 47.03
CA LYS A 60 23.27 -33.15 48.21
C LYS A 60 23.18 -31.67 47.79
N SER A 61 22.18 -30.94 48.29
CA SER A 61 21.94 -29.54 47.93
C SER A 61 23.12 -28.60 48.23
N SER A 62 23.91 -28.90 49.26
CA SER A 62 25.11 -28.14 49.65
C SER A 62 26.25 -28.18 48.62
N GLY A 63 26.19 -29.10 47.65
CA GLY A 63 27.15 -29.16 46.54
C GLY A 63 26.88 -28.15 45.42
N PHE A 64 25.71 -27.51 45.43
CA PHE A 64 25.37 -26.45 44.48
C PHE A 64 25.76 -25.10 45.11
N THR A 65 26.61 -24.32 44.44
CA THR A 65 27.01 -22.97 44.89
C THR A 65 25.84 -22.00 44.77
N ILE A 66 24.92 -22.02 45.74
CA ILE A 66 23.77 -21.12 45.80
C ILE A 66 24.15 -19.98 46.77
N SER A 67 24.53 -18.82 46.25
CA SER A 67 24.78 -17.63 47.06
C SER A 67 23.47 -16.96 47.42
N THR A 68 22.99 -17.11 48.65
CA THR A 68 21.84 -16.35 49.17
C THR A 68 22.31 -15.33 50.20
N SER A 69 22.26 -14.05 49.86
CA SER A 69 22.62 -12.94 50.74
C SER A 69 21.42 -12.07 51.09
N TYR A 70 20.39 -12.57 51.79
CA TYR A 70 19.23 -11.73 52.17
C TYR A 70 18.57 -12.07 53.53
N SER A 71 18.02 -11.01 54.16
CA SER A 71 17.53 -10.87 55.56
C SER A 71 16.11 -11.48 55.85
N PRO A 72 15.74 -11.81 57.12
CA PRO A 72 14.73 -12.84 57.46
C PRO A 72 13.22 -12.51 57.46
N ILE A 73 12.71 -11.38 56.98
CA ILE A 73 11.36 -10.88 57.37
C ILE A 73 10.08 -11.23 56.50
N LEU A 74 10.10 -11.82 55.29
CA LEU A 74 8.91 -12.02 54.41
C LEU A 74 8.74 -13.44 53.79
N TRP A 75 7.96 -14.33 54.42
CA TRP A 75 7.96 -15.78 54.16
C TRP A 75 7.29 -16.35 52.87
N PRO A 76 6.18 -15.83 52.30
CA PRO A 76 5.50 -16.50 51.16
C PRO A 76 6.15 -16.26 49.78
N LEU A 77 6.74 -15.09 49.53
CA LEU A 77 7.40 -14.73 48.26
C LEU A 77 8.73 -15.51 48.05
N ARG A 78 9.32 -16.02 49.14
CA ARG A 78 10.67 -16.62 49.18
C ARG A 78 10.79 -18.03 48.62
N PHE A 79 9.70 -18.79 48.63
CA PHE A 79 9.70 -20.14 48.08
C PHE A 79 9.89 -20.08 46.55
N VAL A 80 9.23 -19.13 45.88
CA VAL A 80 9.32 -18.99 44.43
C VAL A 80 10.75 -18.61 43.99
N ASP A 81 11.37 -17.65 44.65
CA ASP A 81 12.73 -17.18 44.32
C ASP A 81 13.79 -18.29 44.52
N PHE A 82 13.63 -19.09 45.57
CA PHE A 82 14.52 -20.22 45.84
C PHE A 82 14.36 -21.34 44.80
N TYR A 83 13.12 -21.73 44.47
CA TYR A 83 12.84 -22.72 43.41
C TYR A 83 13.30 -22.21 42.04
N ASN A 84 13.16 -20.91 41.77
CA ASN A 84 13.70 -20.27 40.57
C ASN A 84 15.22 -20.37 40.52
N THR A 85 15.92 -20.16 41.63
CA THR A 85 17.38 -20.26 41.70
C THR A 85 17.87 -21.69 41.41
N ILE A 86 17.22 -22.70 42.01
CA ILE A 86 17.50 -24.11 41.73
C ILE A 86 17.17 -24.45 40.27
N PHE A 87 16.02 -24.00 39.77
CA PHE A 87 15.61 -24.22 38.39
C PHE A 87 16.64 -23.64 37.43
N LEU A 88 17.04 -22.37 37.56
CA LEU A 88 18.05 -21.73 36.72
C LEU A 88 19.39 -22.47 36.76
N THR A 89 19.81 -22.95 37.93
CA THR A 89 21.04 -23.73 38.08
C THR A 89 20.96 -25.09 37.37
N LEU A 90 19.81 -25.77 37.46
CA LEU A 90 19.60 -27.08 36.84
C LEU A 90 19.27 -27.00 35.34
N VAL A 91 18.72 -25.88 34.86
CA VAL A 91 18.44 -25.63 33.44
C VAL A 91 19.70 -25.86 32.63
N LYS A 92 20.85 -25.32 33.07
CA LYS A 92 22.17 -25.46 32.44
C LYS A 92 22.52 -26.92 32.10
N TYR A 93 22.31 -27.84 33.05
CA TYR A 93 22.72 -29.24 32.98
C TYR A 93 21.66 -30.20 32.42
N ASN A 94 20.43 -29.73 32.23
CA ASN A 94 19.36 -30.57 31.73
C ASN A 94 19.25 -30.50 30.19
N PRO A 95 19.37 -31.63 29.46
CA PRO A 95 19.05 -31.64 28.04
C PRO A 95 17.56 -31.34 27.82
N ILE A 96 17.23 -30.52 26.81
CA ILE A 96 15.83 -30.36 26.38
C ILE A 96 15.43 -31.69 25.72
N VAL A 97 14.72 -32.55 26.48
CA VAL A 97 14.45 -33.97 26.20
C VAL A 97 13.66 -34.27 24.90
N HIS A 98 13.29 -33.29 24.07
CA HIS A 98 12.40 -33.54 22.93
C HIS A 98 12.92 -33.18 21.54
N LEU A 99 14.19 -32.82 21.36
CA LEU A 99 14.76 -32.63 20.02
C LEU A 99 15.34 -33.96 19.48
N PRO A 100 14.91 -34.45 18.30
CA PRO A 100 15.55 -35.61 17.67
C PRO A 100 17.03 -35.29 17.39
N LEU A 101 17.93 -36.27 17.61
CA LEU A 101 19.39 -36.11 17.65
C LEU A 101 20.07 -35.35 16.48
N ASN A 102 19.35 -35.06 15.38
CA ASN A 102 19.87 -34.35 14.19
C ASN A 102 19.28 -32.94 13.97
N SER A 103 18.48 -32.39 14.89
CA SER A 103 17.67 -31.18 14.65
C SER A 103 18.30 -29.84 15.05
N CYS A 104 19.51 -29.83 15.62
CA CYS A 104 20.21 -28.59 15.98
C CYS A 104 20.84 -27.86 14.78
N ASN A 105 20.86 -28.49 13.60
CA ASN A 105 21.33 -27.88 12.35
C ASN A 105 20.28 -26.99 11.67
N GLU A 106 19.12 -26.74 12.30
CA GLU A 106 18.12 -25.81 11.77
C GLU A 106 18.50 -24.34 11.99
N PHE A 107 18.01 -23.45 11.12
CA PHE A 107 18.35 -22.02 11.02
C PHE A 107 18.10 -21.16 12.27
N ASN A 108 17.62 -21.67 13.42
CA ASN A 108 17.26 -20.87 14.59
C ASN A 108 17.70 -21.47 15.95
N LEU A 109 18.54 -22.51 15.94
CA LEU A 109 19.07 -23.14 17.15
C LEU A 109 20.61 -23.01 17.21
N TYR A 110 21.13 -22.73 18.40
CA TYR A 110 22.55 -22.73 18.74
C TYR A 110 22.86 -24.00 19.53
N GLN A 111 23.92 -24.71 19.14
CA GLN A 111 24.43 -25.85 19.88
C GLN A 111 25.53 -25.40 20.84
N CYS A 112 25.35 -25.66 22.13
CA CYS A 112 26.33 -25.33 23.16
C CYS A 112 27.65 -26.09 22.91
N GLN A 113 28.79 -25.43 23.11
CA GLN A 113 30.12 -26.03 22.98
C GLN A 113 30.29 -27.21 23.94
N ASN A 114 30.81 -28.32 23.41
CA ASN A 114 31.03 -29.58 24.14
C ASN A 114 29.76 -30.22 24.74
N SER A 115 28.56 -29.87 24.25
CA SER A 115 27.29 -30.45 24.68
C SER A 115 26.37 -30.81 23.51
N LEU A 116 25.46 -31.76 23.73
CA LEU A 116 24.33 -32.06 22.83
C LEU A 116 23.14 -31.12 23.07
N LYS A 117 23.27 -30.18 24.01
CA LYS A 117 22.24 -29.20 24.32
C LYS A 117 22.16 -28.14 23.23
N CYS A 118 20.94 -27.88 22.79
CA CYS A 118 20.65 -26.85 21.81
C CYS A 118 19.66 -25.85 22.38
N ILE A 119 19.96 -24.57 22.23
CA ILE A 119 19.17 -23.44 22.72
C ILE A 119 18.74 -22.57 21.54
N GLY A 120 17.66 -21.81 21.68
CA GLY A 120 17.30 -20.85 20.63
C GLY A 120 18.30 -19.70 20.59
N PHE A 121 18.57 -19.13 19.41
CA PHE A 121 19.44 -17.95 19.27
C PHE A 121 19.02 -16.76 20.14
N HIS A 122 17.72 -16.62 20.45
CA HIS A 122 17.19 -15.60 21.36
C HIS A 122 17.61 -15.77 22.84
N ARG A 123 18.26 -16.89 23.18
CA ARG A 123 18.77 -17.18 24.52
C ARG A 123 20.27 -16.92 24.65
N LEU A 124 20.92 -16.44 23.60
CA LEU A 124 22.31 -15.97 23.67
C LEU A 124 22.31 -14.56 24.27
N MET A 125 23.36 -14.18 25.02
CA MET A 125 23.55 -12.81 25.50
C MET A 125 22.34 -12.22 26.27
N ASN A 126 21.57 -13.07 26.95
CA ASN A 126 20.37 -12.65 27.70
C ASN A 126 20.64 -12.57 29.21
N GLY A 127 21.89 -12.75 29.64
CA GLY A 127 22.32 -12.77 31.03
C GLY A 127 22.01 -14.07 31.78
N VAL A 128 21.46 -15.09 31.11
CA VAL A 128 21.10 -16.39 31.71
C VAL A 128 22.05 -17.46 31.18
N LEU A 129 22.77 -18.13 32.08
CA LEU A 129 23.69 -19.23 31.74
C LEU A 129 22.91 -20.50 31.38
N ASP A 130 22.48 -20.61 30.14
CA ASP A 130 21.83 -21.77 29.57
C ASP A 130 22.84 -22.84 29.12
N CYS A 131 24.05 -22.49 28.64
CA CYS A 131 25.02 -23.49 28.17
C CYS A 131 26.00 -23.99 29.25
N PRO A 132 26.36 -25.29 29.27
CA PRO A 132 27.34 -25.87 30.20
C PRO A 132 28.69 -25.13 30.24
N SER A 133 29.17 -24.69 29.07
CA SER A 133 30.45 -24.00 28.90
C SER A 133 30.35 -22.47 29.06
N ASN A 134 29.17 -21.93 29.42
CA ASN A 134 28.86 -20.49 29.49
C ASN A 134 29.13 -19.72 28.18
N ASP A 135 29.20 -20.43 27.06
CA ASP A 135 29.52 -19.92 25.72
C ASP A 135 28.39 -19.07 25.11
N ASP A 136 27.19 -19.20 25.66
CA ASP A 136 25.99 -18.43 25.31
C ASP A 136 26.07 -16.94 25.71
N GLU A 137 26.83 -16.62 26.76
CA GLU A 137 27.00 -15.26 27.28
C GLU A 137 28.38 -14.65 26.97
N THR A 138 29.27 -15.39 26.29
CA THR A 138 30.61 -14.90 25.91
C THR A 138 30.62 -14.28 24.51
N MET A 139 31.27 -13.12 24.36
CA MET A 139 31.29 -12.37 23.09
C MET A 139 31.86 -13.23 21.94
N PHE A 140 31.05 -13.49 20.92
CA PHE A 140 31.49 -14.22 19.73
C PHE A 140 32.46 -13.36 18.92
N ASN A 141 33.68 -13.84 18.68
CA ASN A 141 34.60 -13.21 17.73
C ASN A 141 34.01 -13.22 16.31
N ASP A 142 34.25 -12.16 15.52
CA ASP A 142 33.75 -11.88 14.16
C ASP A 142 34.01 -12.98 13.10
N THR A 143 34.60 -14.12 13.47
CA THR A 143 34.98 -15.21 12.58
C THR A 143 33.83 -16.13 12.17
N ASN A 144 32.67 -16.10 12.85
CA ASN A 144 31.55 -16.99 12.54
C ASN A 144 30.37 -16.25 11.89
N THR A 145 30.40 -16.12 10.56
CA THR A 145 29.50 -15.27 9.75
C THR A 145 28.01 -15.59 9.90
N GLN A 146 27.64 -16.82 10.24
CA GLN A 146 26.24 -17.23 10.40
C GLN A 146 25.64 -16.66 11.71
N ILE A 147 26.35 -16.82 12.83
CA ILE A 147 25.95 -16.30 14.15
C ILE A 147 25.88 -14.78 14.12
N TYR A 148 26.89 -14.12 13.53
CA TYR A 148 26.91 -12.66 13.38
C TYR A 148 25.70 -12.12 12.59
N ASN A 149 25.37 -12.76 11.46
CA ASN A 149 24.22 -12.38 10.64
C ASN A 149 22.87 -12.60 11.35
N GLN A 150 22.76 -13.60 12.22
CA GLN A 150 21.57 -13.83 13.04
C GLN A 150 21.48 -12.85 14.22
N LEU A 151 22.58 -12.58 14.92
CA LEU A 151 22.63 -11.58 16.00
C LEU A 151 22.23 -10.19 15.48
N LYS A 152 22.71 -9.79 14.30
CA LYS A 152 22.30 -8.52 13.65
C LYS A 152 20.79 -8.45 13.34
N ARG A 153 20.10 -9.59 13.23
CA ARG A 153 18.65 -9.65 12.97
C ARG A 153 17.80 -9.67 14.23
N THR A 154 18.32 -10.19 15.35
CA THR A 154 17.53 -10.42 16.58
C THR A 154 17.93 -9.56 17.77
N TYR A 155 19.13 -8.97 17.74
CA TYR A 155 19.68 -8.13 18.80
C TYR A 155 19.97 -6.72 18.29
N TYR A 156 19.71 -5.75 19.15
CA TYR A 156 20.14 -4.37 18.99
C TYR A 156 21.51 -4.20 19.63
N LYS A 157 22.44 -3.56 18.92
CA LYS A 157 23.77 -3.26 19.44
C LYS A 157 23.76 -1.83 19.98
N CYS A 158 23.86 -1.68 21.29
CA CYS A 158 24.03 -0.42 21.97
C CYS A 158 25.33 0.24 21.50
N TYR A 159 25.26 1.48 21.07
CA TYR A 159 26.41 2.23 20.57
C TYR A 159 27.36 2.60 21.71
N PHE A 160 26.82 3.06 22.86
CA PHE A 160 27.64 3.56 23.98
C PHE A 160 28.35 2.43 24.73
N SER A 161 27.60 1.41 25.14
CA SER A 161 28.13 0.28 25.91
C SER A 161 28.69 -0.83 25.04
N ASN A 162 28.51 -0.77 23.71
CA ASN A 162 28.85 -1.84 22.76
C ASN A 162 28.18 -3.19 23.09
N LYS A 163 27.15 -3.18 23.95
CA LYS A 163 26.41 -4.34 24.43
C LYS A 163 25.34 -4.74 23.41
N TYR A 164 25.08 -6.04 23.30
CA TYR A 164 23.95 -6.54 22.52
C TYR A 164 22.78 -6.78 23.45
N ILE A 165 21.63 -6.17 23.15
CA ILE A 165 20.38 -6.37 23.88
C ILE A 165 19.34 -7.00 22.95
N LEU A 166 18.41 -7.76 23.51
CA LEU A 166 17.30 -8.31 22.75
C LEU A 166 16.47 -7.18 22.18
N GLN A 167 15.96 -7.32 20.96
CA GLN A 167 15.14 -6.27 20.36
C GLN A 167 13.81 -6.01 21.12
N SER A 168 13.39 -6.94 21.99
CA SER A 168 12.25 -6.76 22.89
C SER A 168 12.55 -5.89 24.12
N ALA A 169 13.82 -5.65 24.42
CA ALA A 169 14.30 -4.81 25.52
C ALA A 169 14.43 -3.33 25.09
N ILE A 170 13.90 -2.96 23.92
CA ILE A 170 13.82 -1.58 23.45
C ILE A 170 12.46 -1.04 23.85
N ASN A 171 12.41 0.10 24.53
CA ASN A 171 11.21 0.75 25.05
C ASN A 171 10.44 -0.09 26.10
N ASP A 172 11.14 -0.89 26.90
CA ASP A 172 10.56 -1.70 27.99
C ASP A 172 10.56 -0.98 29.36
N ARG A 173 11.03 0.27 29.38
CA ARG A 173 11.22 1.17 30.53
C ARG A 173 12.38 0.78 31.43
N HIS A 174 13.27 -0.09 30.97
CA HIS A 174 14.52 -0.42 31.62
C HIS A 174 15.70 0.00 30.75
N CYS A 175 16.80 0.40 31.39
CA CYS A 175 17.98 0.84 30.64
C CYS A 175 18.99 -0.30 30.48
N ASP A 176 18.76 -1.16 29.49
CA ASP A 176 19.58 -2.33 29.22
C ASP A 176 20.88 -1.98 28.49
N CYS A 177 20.88 -0.89 27.72
CA CYS A 177 22.09 -0.33 27.10
C CYS A 177 23.00 0.43 28.09
N GLY A 178 22.48 0.78 29.27
CA GLY A 178 23.16 1.65 30.24
C GLY A 178 23.07 3.14 29.90
N PHE A 179 23.34 3.99 30.88
CA PHE A 179 23.22 5.44 30.74
C PHE A 179 24.46 6.08 30.12
N SER A 180 24.26 7.08 29.25
CA SER A 180 25.32 7.97 28.77
C SER A 180 25.80 8.93 29.88
N GLU A 181 26.87 9.69 29.62
CA GLU A 181 27.33 10.79 30.49
C GLU A 181 26.25 11.86 30.73
N SER A 182 25.24 11.95 29.86
CA SER A 182 24.09 12.85 29.96
C SER A 182 22.84 12.20 30.57
N HIS A 183 22.96 11.02 31.20
CA HIS A 183 21.85 10.23 31.76
C HIS A 183 20.77 9.83 30.74
N VAL A 184 21.12 9.77 29.45
CA VAL A 184 20.21 9.34 28.38
C VAL A 184 20.31 7.84 28.22
N CYS A 185 19.17 7.19 28.09
CA CYS A 185 19.05 5.76 27.91
C CYS A 185 18.82 5.42 26.44
N GLU A 186 19.82 4.83 25.77
CA GLU A 186 19.80 4.65 24.30
C GLU A 186 18.63 3.82 23.77
N ASP A 187 18.21 2.82 24.53
CA ASP A 187 17.15 1.86 24.21
C ASP A 187 15.74 2.33 24.59
N GLU A 188 15.62 3.38 25.41
CA GLU A 188 14.33 3.92 25.89
C GLU A 188 14.04 5.32 25.32
N ASP A 189 15.05 6.16 25.16
CA ASP A 189 14.92 7.56 24.76
C ASP A 189 15.11 7.72 23.24
N ALA A 190 14.20 7.10 22.47
CA ALA A 190 14.27 7.05 21.01
C ALA A 190 14.25 8.43 20.32
N SER A 191 13.60 9.43 20.91
CA SER A 191 13.54 10.81 20.39
C SER A 191 14.89 11.53 20.53
N GLU A 192 15.56 11.45 21.68
CA GLU A 192 16.86 12.10 21.92
C GLU A 192 17.97 11.49 21.05
N ASN A 193 17.96 10.16 20.83
CA ASN A 193 18.91 9.47 19.96
C ASN A 193 18.76 9.88 18.47
N TYR A 194 17.54 10.22 18.03
CA TYR A 194 17.29 10.76 16.68
C TYR A 194 17.90 12.16 16.52
N THR A 195 17.74 13.04 17.52
CA THR A 195 18.27 14.42 17.49
C THR A 195 19.79 14.48 17.45
N LEU A 196 20.45 13.59 18.19
CA LEU A 196 21.91 13.49 18.25
C LEU A 196 22.56 13.06 16.93
N ARG A 197 21.81 12.39 16.04
CA ARG A 197 22.32 11.79 14.81
C ARG A 197 21.78 12.42 13.53
N THR A 198 20.69 13.20 13.61
CA THR A 198 20.03 13.76 12.42
C THR A 198 20.16 15.27 12.37
N ILE A 199 20.56 15.76 11.20
CA ILE A 199 20.68 17.20 10.93
C ILE A 199 19.25 17.77 10.83
N SER A 200 18.85 18.58 11.80
CA SER A 200 17.54 19.23 11.84
C SER A 200 17.68 20.72 11.53
N PHE A 201 16.81 21.28 10.69
CA PHE A 201 16.82 22.71 10.38
C PHE A 201 16.34 23.56 11.56
N GLN A 202 15.43 23.01 12.37
CA GLN A 202 14.76 23.68 13.49
C GLN A 202 15.69 23.96 14.67
N THR A 203 16.77 23.18 14.80
CA THR A 203 17.74 23.26 15.89
C THR A 203 19.06 23.91 15.48
N MET A 204 19.13 24.51 14.30
CA MET A 204 20.35 25.16 13.83
C MET A 204 20.57 26.49 14.53
N CYS A 205 21.78 26.71 15.01
CA CYS A 205 22.28 28.01 15.46
C CYS A 205 21.39 28.65 16.53
N ASP A 206 20.97 27.83 17.49
CA ASP A 206 20.05 28.18 18.57
C ASP A 206 20.74 28.19 19.95
N ARG A 207 22.07 28.02 19.95
CA ARG A 207 23.01 27.98 21.08
C ARG A 207 23.07 26.66 21.84
N PHE A 208 22.49 25.60 21.33
CA PHE A 208 22.55 24.27 21.93
C PHE A 208 23.21 23.29 20.96
N THR A 209 24.26 22.62 21.42
CA THR A 209 24.92 21.58 20.63
C THR A 209 24.15 20.28 20.78
N GLU A 210 23.23 20.03 19.85
CA GLU A 210 22.28 18.92 19.88
C GLU A 210 22.70 17.83 18.88
N LEU A 211 23.50 18.19 17.87
CA LEU A 211 24.12 17.27 16.93
C LEU A 211 25.53 16.86 17.36
N TYR A 212 25.85 15.56 17.29
CA TYR A 212 27.24 15.11 17.49
C TYR A 212 28.21 15.75 16.48
N PRO A 213 29.45 16.08 16.87
CA PRO A 213 30.42 16.67 15.96
C PRO A 213 30.67 15.78 14.73
N ILE A 214 30.45 16.34 13.54
CA ILE A 214 30.71 15.68 12.26
C ILE A 214 32.06 16.21 11.73
N MET A 215 32.97 15.30 11.39
CA MET A 215 34.23 15.66 10.74
C MET A 215 33.97 16.03 9.27
N ILE A 216 34.14 17.30 8.93
CA ILE A 216 34.01 17.83 7.57
C ILE A 216 35.29 18.61 7.25
N ASP A 217 35.96 18.27 6.15
CA ASP A 217 37.22 18.91 5.70
C ASP A 217 38.33 18.95 6.79
N GLY A 218 38.36 17.97 7.69
CA GLY A 218 39.34 17.86 8.78
C GLY A 218 39.04 18.67 10.04
N GLN A 219 37.85 19.28 10.15
CA GLN A 219 37.38 20.02 11.33
C GLN A 219 36.09 19.41 11.91
N ASN A 220 35.97 19.42 13.24
CA ASN A 220 34.74 19.04 13.94
C ASN A 220 33.69 20.15 13.81
N GLN A 221 32.63 19.88 13.05
CA GLN A 221 31.52 20.81 12.81
C GLN A 221 30.28 20.34 13.56
N THR A 222 29.59 21.25 14.24
CA THR A 222 28.28 21.02 14.91
C THR A 222 27.19 21.90 14.30
N ASP A 223 25.95 21.73 14.71
CA ASP A 223 24.85 22.69 14.47
C ASP A 223 25.20 24.14 14.83
N GLU A 224 25.95 24.36 15.91
CA GLU A 224 26.32 25.70 16.42
C GLU A 224 27.59 26.36 15.85
N THR A 225 28.28 25.69 14.92
CA THR A 225 29.48 26.26 14.27
C THR A 225 29.11 27.20 13.11
N GLU A 226 29.92 28.22 12.78
CA GLU A 226 29.71 29.08 11.58
C GLU A 226 28.34 29.81 11.48
N CYS A 227 27.65 30.08 12.60
CA CYS A 227 26.29 30.66 12.62
C CYS A 227 26.15 32.15 12.26
N THR A 228 27.20 32.79 11.75
CA THR A 228 27.22 34.24 11.46
C THR A 228 26.17 34.71 10.44
N GLN A 229 25.72 33.81 9.57
CA GLN A 229 24.74 34.10 8.51
C GLN A 229 23.31 33.69 8.89
N TRP A 230 23.11 33.18 10.11
CA TRP A 230 21.82 32.71 10.60
C TRP A 230 21.14 33.80 11.45
N ASP A 231 19.88 34.09 11.15
CA ASP A 231 19.06 35.00 11.95
C ASP A 231 18.54 34.24 13.19
N CYS A 232 19.05 34.60 14.36
CA CYS A 232 18.70 33.95 15.64
C CYS A 232 17.23 34.17 16.05
N ASN A 233 16.59 35.26 15.59
CA ASN A 233 15.18 35.56 15.83
C ASN A 233 14.35 35.12 14.62
N ASN A 234 13.73 33.94 14.72
CA ASN A 234 12.99 33.30 13.65
C ASN A 234 11.73 32.62 14.21
N ILE A 235 10.99 31.90 13.36
CA ILE A 235 9.70 31.30 13.74
C ILE A 235 9.81 30.26 14.87
N TYR A 236 10.98 29.63 15.04
CA TYR A 236 11.21 28.57 16.03
C TYR A 236 11.77 29.10 17.35
N THR A 237 12.43 30.25 17.31
CA THR A 237 13.06 30.88 18.48
C THR A 237 12.20 31.97 19.10
N ARG A 238 11.26 32.55 18.35
CA ARG A 238 10.42 33.66 18.81
C ARG A 238 9.41 33.23 19.88
N CYS A 239 9.39 33.93 21.01
CA CYS A 239 8.42 33.75 22.10
C CYS A 239 8.36 32.31 22.68
N ASN A 240 9.46 31.57 22.61
CA ASN A 240 9.57 30.20 23.11
C ASN A 240 10.08 30.12 24.56
N LYS A 241 10.23 31.27 25.24
CA LYS A 241 10.77 31.45 26.60
C LYS A 241 12.27 31.15 26.76
N VAL A 242 12.95 30.85 25.66
CA VAL A 242 14.38 30.53 25.59
C VAL A 242 15.13 31.73 24.99
N TRP A 243 16.35 32.04 25.48
CA TRP A 243 17.21 33.06 24.87
C TRP A 243 18.14 32.44 23.83
N ASN A 244 17.61 32.22 22.63
CA ASN A 244 18.37 31.77 21.47
C ASN A 244 19.19 32.91 20.85
N CYS A 245 18.74 34.16 20.96
CA CYS A 245 19.56 35.33 20.58
C CYS A 245 20.51 35.79 21.70
N TRP A 246 21.63 36.43 21.34
CA TRP A 246 22.58 36.99 22.31
C TRP A 246 21.96 38.05 23.22
N ASP A 247 21.20 38.96 22.64
CA ASP A 247 20.58 40.07 23.38
C ASP A 247 19.13 39.72 23.82
N GLY A 248 18.71 38.46 23.63
CA GLY A 248 17.35 37.99 23.90
C GLY A 248 16.25 38.63 23.04
N GLU A 249 16.59 39.08 21.82
CA GLU A 249 15.65 39.74 20.88
C GLU A 249 14.41 38.90 20.55
N ASP A 250 14.60 37.59 20.53
CA ASP A 250 13.60 36.56 20.28
C ASP A 250 12.44 36.55 21.28
N GLU A 251 12.59 37.06 22.49
CA GLU A 251 11.51 37.07 23.49
C GLU A 251 10.94 38.48 23.79
N TYR A 252 11.31 39.50 23.03
CA TYR A 252 10.82 40.86 23.28
C TYR A 252 9.29 40.96 23.08
N GLY A 253 8.54 41.44 24.08
CA GLY A 253 7.08 41.63 23.95
C GLY A 253 6.25 40.35 23.87
N CYS A 254 6.79 39.21 24.31
CA CYS A 254 6.10 37.92 24.38
C CYS A 254 5.40 37.65 25.72
N GLU A 255 5.77 38.39 26.77
CA GLU A 255 5.29 38.15 28.14
C GLU A 255 3.92 38.80 28.38
N SER A 256 2.90 37.98 28.62
CA SER A 256 1.63 38.40 29.23
C SER A 256 1.46 37.71 30.59
N TYR A 257 2.05 38.26 31.64
CA TYR A 257 1.81 37.78 32.99
C TYR A 257 0.39 38.21 33.43
N PRO A 258 -0.43 37.36 34.08
CA PRO A 258 -1.85 37.66 34.27
C PRO A 258 -2.19 38.85 35.19
N LEU A 259 -1.22 39.55 35.81
CA LEU A 259 -1.53 40.61 36.79
C LEU A 259 -0.53 41.81 36.75
N MET A 260 -1.04 42.95 36.31
CA MET A 260 -0.73 44.35 36.69
C MET A 260 0.52 45.13 36.21
N PHE A 261 1.53 44.59 35.50
CA PHE A 261 2.66 45.40 35.03
C PHE A 261 3.03 45.15 33.55
N ASN A 262 2.78 46.13 32.67
CA ASN A 262 3.12 46.08 31.24
C ASN A 262 4.32 46.99 30.96
N CYS A 263 5.41 46.40 30.48
CA CYS A 263 6.59 47.14 30.03
C CYS A 263 6.44 47.62 28.57
N PRO A 264 7.01 48.79 28.20
CA PRO A 264 7.02 49.27 26.82
C PRO A 264 7.82 48.36 25.86
N LEU A 265 7.55 48.48 24.55
CA LEU A 265 8.29 47.75 23.49
C LEU A 265 9.80 47.95 23.65
N ASN A 266 10.58 46.88 23.52
CA ASN A 266 12.04 46.83 23.74
C ASN A 266 12.49 47.01 25.21
N THR A 267 11.66 46.59 26.17
CA THR A 267 12.07 46.46 27.58
C THR A 267 11.52 45.16 28.17
N ARG A 268 12.16 44.60 29.20
CA ARG A 268 11.62 43.44 29.94
C ARG A 268 11.46 43.72 31.43
N ILE A 269 10.61 42.91 32.05
CA ILE A 269 10.38 42.94 33.49
C ILE A 269 11.63 42.39 34.19
N CYS A 270 12.16 43.20 35.10
CA CYS A 270 13.31 42.91 35.93
C CYS A 270 12.95 43.27 37.38
N VAL A 271 13.56 42.58 38.36
CA VAL A 271 13.37 42.92 39.77
C VAL A 271 14.61 43.66 40.25
N THR A 272 14.42 44.87 40.76
CA THR A 272 15.50 45.72 41.30
C THR A 272 16.24 45.05 42.47
N LEU A 273 17.57 45.12 42.47
CA LEU A 273 18.43 44.53 43.50
C LEU A 273 18.16 45.06 44.92
N ASN A 274 18.00 46.37 45.07
CA ASN A 274 17.95 47.02 46.39
C ASN A 274 16.55 47.09 46.99
N THR A 275 15.54 47.30 46.15
CA THR A 275 14.15 47.54 46.57
C THR A 275 13.24 46.34 46.40
N SER A 276 13.64 45.35 45.60
CA SER A 276 12.83 44.18 45.23
C SER A 276 11.46 44.60 44.69
N GLU A 277 11.46 45.51 43.73
CA GLU A 277 10.29 46.01 43.01
C GLU A 277 10.47 45.79 41.50
N PHE A 278 9.37 45.58 40.77
CA PHE A 278 9.39 45.41 39.32
C PHE A 278 9.82 46.69 38.61
N MET A 279 10.74 46.57 37.67
CA MET A 279 11.19 47.61 36.76
C MET A 279 11.22 47.10 35.32
N CYS A 280 11.18 48.01 34.36
CA CYS A 280 11.40 47.67 32.95
C CYS A 280 12.85 48.00 32.58
N LEU A 281 13.68 46.97 32.36
CA LEU A 281 15.07 47.15 31.98
C LEU A 281 15.19 47.33 30.45
N PRO A 282 15.95 48.33 29.94
CA PRO A 282 16.18 48.55 28.51
C PRO A 282 17.06 47.47 27.87
N THR A 283 16.92 47.25 26.55
CA THR A 283 17.68 46.22 25.79
C THR A 283 19.20 46.29 25.94
N GLY A 284 19.78 47.49 26.04
CA GLY A 284 21.24 47.66 26.10
C GLY A 284 21.89 47.30 27.42
N LYS A 285 21.10 46.87 28.42
CA LYS A 285 21.53 46.48 29.77
C LYS A 285 21.33 44.97 30.05
N PHE A 286 21.05 44.19 29.01
CA PHE A 286 20.97 42.74 29.14
C PHE A 286 22.24 42.13 28.59
N ASN A 287 22.82 41.20 29.33
CA ASN A 287 24.04 40.51 28.94
C ASN A 287 25.24 41.47 28.67
N ASP A 288 25.26 42.61 29.37
CA ASP A 288 26.33 43.62 29.33
C ASP A 288 27.46 43.33 30.33
N GLY A 289 27.30 42.29 31.14
CA GLY A 289 28.24 41.83 32.14
C GLY A 289 28.06 42.48 33.51
N GLU A 290 27.05 43.34 33.67
CA GLU A 290 26.65 43.94 34.94
C GLU A 290 25.31 43.33 35.40
N VAL A 291 25.23 42.84 36.64
CA VAL A 291 23.97 42.33 37.18
C VAL A 291 23.12 43.51 37.66
N ASP A 292 22.10 43.88 36.89
CA ASP A 292 21.04 44.85 37.21
C ASP A 292 19.79 44.17 37.81
N CYS A 293 19.54 42.89 37.52
CA CYS A 293 18.37 42.15 38.00
C CYS A 293 18.66 41.19 39.16
N LEU A 294 17.73 41.12 40.11
CA LEU A 294 17.77 40.15 41.21
C LEU A 294 17.90 38.72 40.68
N GLY A 295 18.87 37.98 41.21
CA GLY A 295 19.17 36.61 40.79
C GLY A 295 19.95 36.50 39.48
N GLY A 296 20.46 37.61 38.91
CA GLY A 296 21.21 37.58 37.64
C GLY A 296 20.35 37.24 36.43
N LEU A 297 19.05 37.58 36.47
CA LEU A 297 18.08 37.24 35.42
C LEU A 297 18.32 37.93 34.08
N ASP A 298 19.02 39.05 34.10
CA ASP A 298 19.53 39.80 32.96
C ASP A 298 20.83 39.23 32.38
N GLU A 299 21.55 38.45 33.19
CA GLU A 299 22.86 37.86 32.90
C GLU A 299 22.83 36.32 32.95
N PRO A 300 22.04 35.65 32.09
CA PRO A 300 21.83 34.21 32.15
C PRO A 300 23.11 33.39 31.90
N ILE A 301 24.17 34.00 31.37
CA ILE A 301 25.48 33.36 31.16
C ILE A 301 26.15 33.00 32.50
N LEU A 302 25.92 33.79 33.57
CA LEU A 302 26.62 33.64 34.85
C LEU A 302 26.34 32.29 35.54
N CYS A 303 25.13 31.74 35.38
CA CYS A 303 24.70 30.48 36.02
C CYS A 303 24.32 29.38 35.01
N ARG A 304 24.77 29.45 33.75
CA ARG A 304 24.32 28.50 32.72
C ARG A 304 24.89 27.09 32.92
N SER A 305 24.01 26.11 33.09
CA SER A 305 24.31 24.68 32.94
C SER A 305 24.41 24.30 31.46
N LYS A 306 25.38 23.44 31.09
CA LYS A 306 25.56 22.97 29.69
C LYS A 306 24.45 22.05 29.18
N LEU A 307 23.63 21.45 30.04
CA LEU A 307 22.75 20.33 29.68
C LEU A 307 21.27 20.49 30.10
N VAL A 308 20.92 21.46 30.95
CA VAL A 308 19.53 21.63 31.44
C VAL A 308 19.19 23.12 31.51
N TYR A 309 18.01 23.47 31.00
CA TYR A 309 17.41 24.81 31.07
C TYR A 309 16.91 25.13 32.49
N SER A 310 17.78 25.10 33.49
CA SER A 310 17.51 25.81 34.73
C SER A 310 18.10 27.20 34.57
N ARG A 311 17.32 28.26 34.76
CA ARG A 311 17.85 29.61 35.04
C ARG A 311 18.08 29.68 36.54
N PRO A 312 19.25 29.27 37.05
CA PRO A 312 19.45 29.22 38.49
C PRO A 312 19.63 30.65 38.98
N PHE A 313 19.26 30.88 40.23
CA PHE A 313 19.45 32.17 40.87
C PHE A 313 20.93 32.37 41.18
N TYR A 314 21.51 33.43 40.63
CA TYR A 314 22.89 33.82 40.90
C TYR A 314 23.01 34.56 42.23
N CYS A 315 23.83 34.02 43.15
CA CYS A 315 24.16 34.69 44.41
C CYS A 315 25.24 35.78 44.18
N LEU A 316 24.84 37.06 44.25
CA LEU A 316 25.65 38.25 43.92
C LEU A 316 27.03 38.34 44.59
N HIS A 317 27.19 37.76 45.79
CA HIS A 317 28.39 37.91 46.63
C HIS A 317 29.01 36.59 47.10
N SER A 318 28.71 35.49 46.41
CA SER A 318 29.24 34.16 46.75
C SER A 318 30.63 33.92 46.14
N GLN A 319 31.57 33.40 46.93
CA GLN A 319 32.88 32.93 46.46
C GLN A 319 33.08 31.48 46.91
N PRO A 320 33.07 30.48 45.99
CA PRO A 320 32.88 30.59 44.54
C PRO A 320 31.45 31.02 44.15
N PRO A 321 31.24 31.51 42.90
CA PRO A 321 29.91 31.87 42.40
C PRO A 321 28.96 30.67 42.52
N GLN A 322 27.90 30.85 43.29
CA GLN A 322 26.91 29.85 43.65
C GLN A 322 25.60 30.13 42.93
N CYS A 323 25.02 29.08 42.34
CA CYS A 323 23.83 29.10 41.52
C CYS A 323 22.78 28.19 42.16
N LEU A 324 21.63 28.74 42.53
CA LEU A 324 20.58 28.03 43.27
C LEU A 324 19.39 27.65 42.38
N THR A 325 18.74 26.52 42.67
CA THR A 325 17.50 26.11 41.98
C THR A 325 16.29 26.85 42.53
N GLY A 326 15.21 27.00 41.74
CA GLY A 326 13.99 27.72 42.18
C GLY A 326 13.34 27.18 43.45
N SER A 327 13.50 25.88 43.73
CA SER A 327 13.03 25.23 44.97
C SER A 327 13.82 25.61 46.22
N SER A 328 14.99 26.23 46.05
CA SER A 328 15.88 26.69 47.13
C SER A 328 15.66 28.18 47.46
N LEU A 329 14.63 28.81 46.89
CA LEU A 329 14.27 30.20 47.18
C LEU A 329 13.10 30.25 48.16
N CYS A 330 13.20 31.10 49.18
CA CYS A 330 12.19 31.23 50.23
C CYS A 330 11.91 29.91 50.98
N ASP A 331 12.92 29.07 51.19
CA ASP A 331 12.81 27.76 51.85
C ASP A 331 13.23 27.78 53.33
N ASP A 332 13.44 28.98 53.88
CA ASP A 332 13.94 29.26 55.23
C ASP A 332 15.40 28.83 55.46
N ARG A 333 16.17 28.53 54.41
CA ARG A 333 17.60 28.23 54.48
C ARG A 333 18.40 29.32 53.77
N ILE A 334 19.36 29.89 54.49
CA ILE A 334 20.29 30.87 53.92
C ILE A 334 21.41 30.10 53.21
N GLU A 335 21.32 29.99 51.89
CA GLU A 335 22.31 29.36 51.02
C GLU A 335 23.21 30.40 50.32
N CYS A 336 22.71 31.61 50.04
CA CYS A 336 23.54 32.73 49.55
C CYS A 336 24.21 33.50 50.72
N SER A 337 25.45 33.98 50.52
CA SER A 337 26.27 34.66 51.56
C SER A 337 25.63 35.90 52.21
N ASN A 338 24.69 36.58 51.53
CA ASN A 338 23.95 37.73 52.02
C ASN A 338 22.45 37.46 52.26
N ALA A 339 22.05 36.18 52.31
CA ALA A 339 20.64 35.76 52.34
C ALA A 339 19.81 36.32 51.18
N ASP A 340 20.44 36.50 50.00
CA ASP A 340 19.81 37.06 48.80
C ASP A 340 18.64 36.20 48.29
N ASP A 341 18.67 34.90 48.59
CA ASP A 341 17.65 33.87 48.36
C ASP A 341 16.41 34.01 49.25
N GLU A 342 16.56 34.55 50.47
CA GLU A 342 15.49 34.64 51.47
C GLU A 342 14.98 36.07 51.72
N ARG A 343 15.79 37.09 51.39
CA ARG A 343 15.57 38.49 51.79
C ARG A 343 14.34 39.14 51.14
N PHE A 344 14.02 38.78 49.90
CA PHE A 344 12.85 39.33 49.17
C PHE A 344 11.53 38.65 49.56
N CYS A 345 11.59 37.49 50.22
CA CYS A 345 10.44 36.73 50.71
C CYS A 345 9.82 37.37 51.96
N TYR A 346 10.65 38.06 52.77
CA TYR A 346 10.30 38.55 54.10
C TYR A 346 10.01 40.06 54.16
N ARG A 347 8.86 40.39 53.60
CA ARG A 347 8.19 41.69 53.59
C ARG A 347 7.65 42.36 54.86
N ASN A 348 7.74 41.77 56.07
CA ASN A 348 7.31 42.35 57.38
C ASN A 348 7.15 41.29 58.49
N ARG A 349 8.23 40.81 59.12
CA ARG A 349 8.17 40.31 60.50
C ARG A 349 9.46 40.61 61.24
N THR A 350 9.37 41.50 62.21
CA THR A 350 10.35 41.62 63.30
C THR A 350 10.43 40.31 64.08
N LEU A 351 11.63 39.77 64.23
CA LEU A 351 12.08 38.76 65.22
C LEU A 351 11.17 37.54 65.46
N SER A 352 11.66 36.35 65.11
CA SER A 352 11.71 35.21 66.06
C SER A 352 12.56 34.06 65.49
N LYS A 353 13.66 33.76 66.18
CA LYS A 353 14.36 32.46 66.13
C LYS A 353 13.42 31.36 66.66
N TYR A 354 13.63 30.13 66.17
CA TYR A 354 13.10 28.82 66.61
C TYR A 354 11.91 28.21 65.84
N HIS A 355 12.23 27.07 65.22
CA HIS A 355 11.41 25.96 64.71
C HIS A 355 9.89 25.97 65.00
N SER A 356 9.06 25.71 63.97
CA SER A 356 8.58 24.37 63.62
C SER A 356 7.46 24.38 62.56
N SER A 357 7.56 23.47 61.59
CA SER A 357 6.50 22.67 60.93
C SER A 357 5.19 23.34 60.48
N TYR A 358 4.91 23.16 59.18
CA TYR A 358 3.59 23.11 58.55
C TYR A 358 2.60 24.20 58.98
N VAL A 359 2.64 25.35 58.29
CA VAL A 359 1.50 26.28 58.28
C VAL A 359 1.08 26.58 56.84
N ASN A 360 0.03 25.89 56.43
CA ASN A 360 -0.87 26.30 55.35
C ASN A 360 -1.63 27.54 55.83
N THR A 361 -1.21 28.76 55.47
CA THR A 361 -2.11 29.92 55.49
C THR A 361 -1.80 30.89 54.35
N SER A 362 -2.81 31.09 53.52
CA SER A 362 -2.99 32.18 52.58
C SER A 362 -2.62 33.56 53.16
N GLN A 363 -1.50 34.13 52.70
CA GLN A 363 -1.21 35.57 52.77
C GLN A 363 -1.03 36.12 51.34
N THR A 364 -2.06 36.79 50.85
CA THR A 364 -2.33 37.15 49.45
C THR A 364 -1.76 38.51 49.03
N ARG A 365 -0.55 38.89 49.46
CA ARG A 365 0.13 40.08 48.89
C ARG A 365 1.66 40.03 48.78
N MET A 366 2.29 38.90 49.10
CA MET A 366 3.73 38.67 48.89
C MET A 366 3.94 37.41 48.05
N ARG A 367 3.32 37.43 46.87
CA ARG A 367 3.26 36.27 45.97
C ARG A 367 3.76 36.61 44.56
N ASP A 368 3.72 37.87 44.13
CA ASP A 368 3.92 38.21 42.72
C ASP A 368 5.38 38.11 42.27
N ILE A 369 6.34 38.61 43.06
CA ILE A 369 7.78 38.50 42.76
C ILE A 369 8.25 37.05 42.94
N GLN A 370 7.85 36.38 44.01
CA GLN A 370 8.18 34.97 44.22
C GLN A 370 7.58 34.10 43.11
N ASN A 371 6.29 34.27 42.76
CA ASN A 371 5.69 33.56 41.64
C ASN A 371 6.36 33.91 40.31
N PHE A 372 6.77 35.17 40.10
CA PHE A 372 7.49 35.58 38.89
C PHE A 372 8.85 34.89 38.80
N LEU A 373 9.69 35.00 39.84
CA LEU A 373 10.99 34.34 39.92
C LEU A 373 10.84 32.82 39.78
N HIS A 374 9.89 32.22 40.49
CA HIS A 374 9.58 30.79 40.38
C HIS A 374 9.07 30.42 38.99
N SER A 375 8.22 31.23 38.34
CA SER A 375 7.78 30.96 36.97
C SER A 375 8.90 31.06 35.94
N VAL A 376 9.89 31.93 36.19
CA VAL A 376 11.04 32.15 35.30
C VAL A 376 12.15 31.11 35.56
N MET A 377 12.23 30.56 36.78
CA MET A 377 13.29 29.64 37.22
C MET A 377 12.86 28.17 37.35
N GLU A 378 11.59 27.90 37.65
CA GLU A 378 11.00 26.57 37.85
C GLU A 378 10.33 26.04 36.57
N ASP A 379 10.27 26.86 35.52
CA ASP A 379 10.15 26.39 34.13
C ASP A 379 11.44 25.59 33.82
N ASN A 380 11.51 24.36 34.35
CA ASN A 380 12.32 23.26 33.82
C ASN A 380 11.79 22.96 32.43
N VAL A 381 11.90 23.93 31.53
CA VAL A 381 11.71 23.74 30.11
C VAL A 381 12.96 22.99 29.70
N ARG A 382 13.00 21.67 29.96
CA ARG A 382 13.63 20.78 28.97
C ARG A 382 13.10 21.31 27.66
N LYS A 383 13.97 21.87 26.80
CA LYS A 383 13.58 22.47 25.52
C LYS A 383 12.45 21.61 25.00
N ALA A 384 11.23 22.15 25.01
CA ALA A 384 10.04 21.35 24.75
C ALA A 384 10.34 20.60 23.46
N GLU A 385 10.16 19.28 23.48
CA GLU A 385 10.47 18.36 22.39
C GLU A 385 10.40 19.10 21.04
N ILE A 386 11.55 19.22 20.36
CA ILE A 386 11.79 20.05 19.15
C ILE A 386 10.48 20.48 18.46
N GLU A 387 10.19 21.77 18.36
CA GLU A 387 9.06 22.22 17.53
C GLU A 387 9.37 21.91 16.06
N TYR A 388 8.71 20.87 15.52
CA TYR A 388 8.81 20.48 14.11
C TYR A 388 8.14 21.54 13.21
N PHE A 389 8.51 21.56 11.93
CA PHE A 389 8.08 22.51 10.90
C PHE A 389 6.72 23.21 11.13
N ARG A 390 6.74 24.55 11.32
CA ARG A 390 5.56 25.41 11.59
C ARG A 390 5.29 26.39 10.44
N ILE A 391 4.03 26.78 10.23
CA ILE A 391 3.63 27.86 9.30
C ILE A 391 3.20 29.10 10.11
N ILE A 392 3.55 30.30 9.64
CA ILE A 392 3.16 31.57 10.28
C ILE A 392 1.62 31.73 10.25
N GLY A 393 1.02 32.09 11.39
CA GLY A 393 -0.42 32.30 11.55
C GLY A 393 -1.21 31.09 12.10
N PHE A 394 -0.51 30.04 12.55
CA PHE A 394 -1.11 28.91 13.26
C PHE A 394 -1.53 29.35 14.69
N ASN A 395 -2.83 29.56 14.93
CA ASN A 395 -3.34 29.92 16.25
C ASN A 395 -3.47 28.68 17.14
N GLU A 396 -2.73 28.65 18.26
CA GLU A 396 -2.81 27.61 19.31
C GLU A 396 -4.17 27.50 20.00
N SER A 397 -5.13 28.37 19.70
CA SER A 397 -6.45 28.38 20.34
C SER A 397 -7.35 27.16 20.03
N TYR A 398 -6.97 26.29 19.08
CA TYR A 398 -7.80 25.15 18.66
C TYR A 398 -7.53 23.83 19.41
N THR A 399 -6.42 23.68 20.14
CA THR A 399 -6.14 22.48 20.96
C THR A 399 -7.00 22.41 22.23
N ASN A 400 -7.62 23.52 22.64
CA ASN A 400 -8.50 23.56 23.82
C ASN A 400 -9.97 23.15 23.56
N LYS A 401 -10.29 22.58 22.38
CA LYS A 401 -11.64 22.06 22.04
C LYS A 401 -11.71 20.54 21.89
N ILE A 402 -10.75 19.79 22.42
CA ILE A 402 -10.97 18.37 22.72
C ILE A 402 -11.62 18.31 24.11
N ASN A 403 -12.83 17.77 24.16
CA ASN A 403 -13.58 17.57 25.40
C ASN A 403 -12.71 16.88 26.45
N LYS A 404 -12.27 17.65 27.47
CA LYS A 404 -11.66 17.15 28.72
C LYS A 404 -12.56 16.17 29.51
N ASN A 405 -13.73 15.81 28.99
CA ASN A 405 -14.72 14.99 29.68
C ASN A 405 -14.56 13.47 29.45
N ASP A 406 -13.78 13.02 28.45
CA ASP A 406 -13.68 11.58 28.16
C ASP A 406 -12.52 10.86 28.89
N VAL A 407 -11.61 11.59 29.55
CA VAL A 407 -10.48 11.02 30.30
C VAL A 407 -10.80 10.84 31.81
N TYR A 408 -11.86 11.46 32.33
CA TYR A 408 -12.26 11.34 33.74
C TYR A 408 -13.26 10.21 34.04
N LEU A 409 -13.63 9.38 33.06
CA LEU A 409 -14.57 8.27 33.25
C LEU A 409 -13.92 6.89 33.48
N ALA A 410 -12.58 6.79 33.45
CA ALA A 410 -11.88 5.53 33.71
C ALA A 410 -11.57 5.26 35.20
N ASN A 411 -11.76 6.23 36.10
CA ASN A 411 -11.36 6.09 37.52
C ASN A 411 -12.51 5.81 38.50
N ASN A 412 -13.74 5.62 38.03
CA ASN A 412 -14.90 5.33 38.88
C ASN A 412 -15.55 3.96 38.58
N LEU A 413 -14.74 2.92 38.43
CA LEU A 413 -15.21 1.56 38.70
C LEU A 413 -14.97 1.29 40.20
N PRO A 414 -15.99 0.90 40.98
CA PRO A 414 -15.77 0.47 42.35
C PRO A 414 -14.95 -0.81 42.30
N MET A 415 -13.64 -0.68 42.52
CA MET A 415 -12.75 -1.79 42.71
C MET A 415 -13.11 -2.39 44.07
N ASN A 416 -14.13 -3.26 44.09
CA ASN A 416 -14.33 -4.16 45.21
C ASN A 416 -13.00 -4.92 45.36
N ARG A 417 -12.32 -4.68 46.47
CA ARG A 417 -11.15 -5.44 46.90
C ARG A 417 -11.60 -6.91 47.01
N PHE A 418 -11.49 -7.67 45.93
CA PHE A 418 -11.40 -9.11 46.03
C PHE A 418 -10.17 -9.40 46.90
N SER A 419 -10.36 -10.24 47.91
CA SER A 419 -9.31 -10.54 48.87
C SER A 419 -8.14 -11.17 48.11
N ILE A 420 -6.91 -10.72 48.37
CA ILE A 420 -5.67 -11.22 47.74
C ILE A 420 -5.51 -12.75 47.94
N LEU A 421 -6.27 -13.37 48.85
CA LEU A 421 -6.31 -14.83 49.03
C LEU A 421 -7.10 -15.61 47.97
N ASP A 422 -8.04 -14.98 47.25
CA ASP A 422 -8.89 -15.67 46.26
C ASP A 422 -8.18 -15.90 44.92
N GLU A 423 -7.18 -15.06 44.58
CA GLU A 423 -6.38 -15.13 43.35
C GLU A 423 -5.49 -16.40 43.30
N TYR A 424 -5.09 -16.95 44.45
CA TYR A 424 -4.29 -18.17 44.53
C TYR A 424 -5.07 -19.46 44.28
N ARG A 425 -6.41 -19.45 44.38
CA ARG A 425 -7.21 -20.69 44.31
C ARG A 425 -7.49 -21.17 42.89
N CYS A 426 -7.65 -20.25 41.95
CA CYS A 426 -7.91 -20.55 40.54
C CYS A 426 -6.76 -20.14 39.61
N HIS A 427 -5.57 -19.86 40.17
CA HIS A 427 -4.42 -19.36 39.41
C HIS A 427 -4.82 -18.18 38.50
N ARG A 428 -4.82 -18.38 37.17
CA ARG A 428 -5.19 -17.36 36.17
C ARG A 428 -6.66 -17.44 35.72
N GLY A 429 -7.47 -18.20 36.44
CA GLY A 429 -8.91 -18.39 36.22
C GLY A 429 -9.75 -17.61 37.23
N LEU A 430 -11.04 -17.50 36.92
CA LEU A 430 -11.98 -16.74 37.74
C LEU A 430 -12.62 -17.67 38.78
N TYR A 431 -12.39 -17.40 40.06
CA TYR A 431 -12.99 -18.15 41.15
C TYR A 431 -14.49 -17.82 41.27
N LEU A 432 -15.31 -18.87 41.28
CA LEU A 432 -16.75 -18.78 41.42
C LEU A 432 -17.26 -19.76 42.48
N ARG A 433 -18.38 -19.36 43.07
CA ARG A 433 -19.19 -20.22 43.93
C ARG A 433 -20.44 -20.61 43.17
N ALA A 434 -20.58 -21.89 42.82
CA ALA A 434 -21.72 -22.44 42.11
C ALA A 434 -22.71 -23.07 43.10
N TRP A 435 -23.88 -22.45 43.27
CA TRP A 435 -24.95 -22.99 44.11
C TRP A 435 -25.61 -24.20 43.42
N LEU A 436 -25.50 -25.37 44.04
CA LEU A 436 -26.14 -26.60 43.54
C LEU A 436 -27.64 -26.61 43.86
N ASN A 437 -28.02 -26.02 44.98
CA ASN A 437 -29.41 -25.85 45.37
C ASN A 437 -29.57 -24.58 46.20
N THR A 438 -30.36 -23.64 45.69
CA THR A 438 -30.59 -22.33 46.30
C THR A 438 -31.35 -22.42 47.63
N SER A 439 -32.13 -23.47 47.85
CA SER A 439 -32.95 -23.64 49.08
C SER A 439 -32.18 -24.20 50.28
N SER A 440 -31.08 -24.93 50.05
CA SER A 440 -30.24 -25.51 51.12
C SER A 440 -28.93 -24.73 51.36
N ASN A 441 -28.75 -23.61 50.65
CA ASN A 441 -27.51 -22.81 50.66
C ASN A 441 -26.24 -23.64 50.40
N ASN A 442 -26.38 -24.75 49.66
CA ASN A 442 -25.29 -25.66 49.34
C ASN A 442 -24.59 -25.18 48.07
N TYR A 443 -23.30 -24.87 48.19
CA TYR A 443 -22.48 -24.35 47.10
C TYR A 443 -21.22 -25.17 46.91
N THR A 444 -20.71 -25.16 45.68
CA THR A 444 -19.43 -25.73 45.31
C THR A 444 -18.52 -24.64 44.78
N ASP A 445 -17.28 -24.68 45.21
CA ASP A 445 -16.25 -23.79 44.70
C ASP A 445 -15.74 -24.32 43.36
N THR A 446 -15.75 -23.49 42.34
CA THR A 446 -15.35 -23.85 40.97
C THR A 446 -14.54 -22.73 40.32
N CYS A 447 -13.69 -23.07 39.36
CA CYS A 447 -12.87 -22.12 38.64
C CYS A 447 -13.29 -22.08 37.17
N LEU A 448 -13.57 -20.88 36.65
CA LEU A 448 -13.70 -20.67 35.21
C LEU A 448 -12.34 -20.37 34.60
N CYS A 449 -11.80 -21.33 33.86
CA CYS A 449 -10.53 -21.18 33.18
C CYS A 449 -10.73 -20.44 31.85
N THR A 450 -9.83 -19.52 31.55
CA THR A 450 -9.71 -19.01 30.18
C THR A 450 -9.30 -20.16 29.25
N PRO A 451 -9.60 -20.10 27.94
CA PRO A 451 -9.27 -21.19 26.99
C PRO A 451 -7.78 -21.58 26.95
N SER A 452 -6.92 -20.69 27.43
CA SER A 452 -5.47 -20.88 27.56
C SER A 452 -5.05 -21.82 28.69
N TYR A 453 -5.94 -22.12 29.64
CA TYR A 453 -5.69 -22.96 30.81
C TYR A 453 -6.82 -23.96 31.04
N TYR A 454 -6.54 -25.05 31.75
CA TYR A 454 -7.52 -26.07 32.09
C TYR A 454 -7.19 -26.76 33.43
N GLY A 455 -8.13 -27.58 33.90
CA GLY A 455 -8.08 -28.25 35.21
C GLY A 455 -8.98 -27.54 36.23
N ASN A 456 -9.28 -28.23 37.33
CA ASN A 456 -10.25 -27.76 38.33
C ASN A 456 -9.86 -26.43 39.00
N ARG A 457 -8.58 -26.05 38.92
CA ARG A 457 -8.02 -24.78 39.41
C ARG A 457 -7.33 -23.97 38.32
N CYS A 458 -7.53 -24.32 37.04
CA CYS A 458 -6.84 -23.69 35.91
C CYS A 458 -5.31 -23.78 36.00
N GLN A 459 -4.81 -24.86 36.58
CA GLN A 459 -3.38 -25.07 36.86
C GLN A 459 -2.57 -25.52 35.64
N TYR A 460 -3.22 -26.09 34.61
CA TYR A 460 -2.53 -26.62 33.43
C TYR A 460 -2.66 -25.67 32.25
N GLN A 461 -1.56 -25.43 31.54
CA GLN A 461 -1.57 -24.64 30.32
C GLN A 461 -2.05 -25.48 29.14
N ASN A 462 -3.03 -24.97 28.40
CA ASN A 462 -3.56 -25.65 27.22
C ASN A 462 -2.59 -25.52 26.04
N GLU A 463 -2.38 -26.62 25.32
CA GLU A 463 -1.58 -26.62 24.10
C GLU A 463 -2.31 -25.87 22.99
N ARG A 464 -1.64 -24.91 22.35
CA ARG A 464 -2.28 -24.02 21.39
C ARG A 464 -1.32 -23.42 20.37
N LEU A 465 -1.90 -22.93 19.27
CA LEU A 465 -1.22 -22.03 18.34
C LEU A 465 -1.59 -20.60 18.69
N SER A 466 -0.60 -19.73 18.75
CA SER A 466 -0.78 -18.29 18.93
C SER A 466 -0.36 -17.60 17.65
N LEU A 467 -1.35 -17.25 16.83
CA LEU A 467 -1.16 -16.67 15.51
C LEU A 467 -1.23 -15.14 15.58
N SER A 468 -0.27 -14.47 14.96
CA SER A 468 -0.26 -13.03 14.70
C SER A 468 -0.33 -12.76 13.20
N ILE A 469 -1.42 -12.20 12.73
CA ILE A 469 -1.66 -11.98 11.30
C ILE A 469 -1.85 -10.49 10.98
N ARG A 470 -1.20 -10.03 9.90
CA ARG A 470 -1.51 -8.75 9.25
C ARG A 470 -2.05 -9.05 7.86
N LEU A 471 -3.10 -8.35 7.46
CA LEU A 471 -3.77 -8.52 6.17
C LEU A 471 -3.53 -7.29 5.30
N HIS A 472 -3.29 -7.50 4.00
CA HIS A 472 -3.26 -6.42 3.01
C HIS A 472 -4.27 -6.72 1.91
N ALA A 473 -5.15 -5.77 1.61
CA ALA A 473 -6.06 -5.86 0.48
C ALA A 473 -5.50 -5.09 -0.72
N LEU A 474 -5.81 -5.55 -1.92
CA LEU A 474 -5.60 -4.79 -3.15
C LEU A 474 -6.37 -3.47 -3.09
N THR A 475 -5.80 -2.41 -3.67
CA THR A 475 -6.39 -1.07 -3.70
C THR A 475 -7.75 -1.00 -4.35
N ASN A 476 -8.06 -1.85 -5.33
CA ASN A 476 -9.41 -1.89 -5.91
C ASN A 476 -10.49 -2.42 -4.94
N SER A 477 -10.08 -3.02 -3.82
CA SER A 477 -10.94 -3.69 -2.85
C SER A 477 -10.86 -3.04 -1.46
N TRP A 478 -10.33 -1.82 -1.35
CA TRP A 478 -10.10 -1.16 -0.05
C TRP A 478 -11.37 -0.92 0.77
N GLN A 479 -12.52 -0.71 0.11
CA GLN A 479 -13.85 -0.57 0.73
C GLN A 479 -14.60 -1.91 0.88
N VAL A 480 -14.04 -3.02 0.39
CA VAL A 480 -14.72 -4.32 0.45
C VAL A 480 -14.47 -4.94 1.83
N PRO A 481 -15.52 -5.28 2.60
CA PRO A 481 -15.36 -6.04 3.82
C PRO A 481 -15.12 -7.51 3.50
N PHE A 482 -14.08 -8.07 4.11
CA PHE A 482 -13.71 -9.47 3.99
C PHE A 482 -14.04 -10.23 5.27
N ALA A 483 -14.67 -11.38 5.15
CA ALA A 483 -14.77 -12.36 6.22
C ALA A 483 -13.54 -13.26 6.16
N ILE A 484 -12.68 -13.17 7.18
CA ILE A 484 -11.48 -13.99 7.33
C ILE A 484 -11.81 -15.16 8.23
N LEU A 485 -11.64 -16.38 7.73
CA LEU A 485 -11.86 -17.62 8.47
C LEU A 485 -10.54 -18.37 8.61
N ILE A 486 -10.07 -18.56 9.84
CA ILE A 486 -8.81 -19.22 10.15
C ILE A 486 -9.13 -20.56 10.81
N LEU A 487 -8.70 -21.66 10.21
CA LEU A 487 -8.97 -23.03 10.63
C LEU A 487 -7.68 -23.74 11.03
N LEU A 488 -7.70 -24.49 12.13
CA LEU A 488 -6.67 -25.48 12.45
C LEU A 488 -7.12 -26.86 11.96
N ILE A 489 -6.42 -27.40 10.96
CA ILE A 489 -6.77 -28.66 10.31
C ILE A 489 -5.65 -29.72 10.45
N ASP A 490 -6.04 -30.99 10.38
CA ASP A 490 -5.10 -32.12 10.25
C ASP A 490 -4.97 -32.63 8.80
N ASP A 491 -3.95 -33.47 8.59
CA ASP A 491 -3.61 -34.10 7.29
C ASP A 491 -4.40 -35.40 7.00
N THR A 492 -5.33 -35.76 7.87
CA THR A 492 -6.13 -36.99 7.71
C THR A 492 -7.08 -36.92 6.52
N ASN A 493 -7.58 -38.08 6.05
CA ASN A 493 -8.61 -38.11 5.00
C ASN A 493 -9.92 -37.42 5.41
N GLN A 494 -10.23 -37.43 6.70
CA GLN A 494 -11.37 -36.70 7.26
C GLN A 494 -11.11 -35.19 7.33
N ARG A 495 -9.84 -34.76 7.31
CA ARG A 495 -9.41 -33.36 7.37
C ARG A 495 -10.14 -32.63 8.49
N THR A 496 -9.93 -33.09 9.72
CA THR A 496 -10.70 -32.63 10.87
C THR A 496 -10.35 -31.19 11.22
N ILE A 497 -11.37 -30.38 11.55
CA ILE A 497 -11.19 -29.00 11.99
C ILE A 497 -11.19 -29.00 13.51
N HIS A 498 -10.03 -28.73 14.12
CA HIS A 498 -9.85 -28.77 15.57
C HIS A 498 -10.43 -27.53 16.26
N SER A 499 -10.20 -26.37 15.66
CA SER A 499 -10.74 -25.08 16.09
C SER A 499 -10.71 -24.08 14.94
N PHE A 500 -11.47 -23.00 15.08
CA PHE A 500 -11.49 -21.91 14.11
C PHE A 500 -11.67 -20.57 14.79
N GLU A 501 -11.25 -19.52 14.10
CA GLU A 501 -11.54 -18.12 14.43
C GLU A 501 -12.08 -17.42 13.18
N GLN A 502 -13.00 -16.47 13.37
CA GLN A 502 -13.56 -15.69 12.28
C GLN A 502 -13.68 -14.22 12.69
N PHE A 503 -13.27 -13.31 11.80
CA PHE A 503 -13.47 -11.87 11.99
C PHE A 503 -13.66 -11.14 10.67
N THR A 504 -14.21 -9.92 10.77
CA THR A 504 -14.43 -9.02 9.65
C THR A 504 -13.22 -8.10 9.47
N TYR A 505 -12.52 -8.20 8.34
CA TYR A 505 -11.43 -7.31 7.95
C TYR A 505 -11.88 -6.27 6.93
N LEU A 506 -11.64 -4.99 7.22
CA LEU A 506 -11.89 -3.89 6.30
C LEU A 506 -10.63 -3.03 6.18
N SER A 507 -10.06 -2.93 4.98
CA SER A 507 -8.77 -2.24 4.77
C SER A 507 -8.78 -0.77 5.21
N VAL A 508 -9.91 -0.06 5.07
CA VAL A 508 -10.06 1.34 5.52
C VAL A 508 -9.82 1.50 7.02
N ARG A 509 -10.18 0.49 7.81
CA ARG A 509 -10.18 0.50 9.28
C ARG A 509 -8.99 -0.24 9.85
N ASP A 510 -8.65 -1.39 9.26
CA ASP A 510 -7.84 -2.43 9.90
C ASP A 510 -6.46 -2.63 9.30
N CYS A 511 -6.09 -1.92 8.23
CA CYS A 511 -4.86 -2.20 7.49
C CYS A 511 -3.56 -2.04 8.32
N GLN A 512 -3.60 -1.24 9.39
CA GLN A 512 -2.50 -1.10 10.37
C GLN A 512 -2.61 -2.06 11.56
N ILE A 513 -3.72 -2.77 11.69
CA ILE A 513 -4.01 -3.60 12.85
C ILE A 513 -3.37 -4.98 12.67
N LYS A 514 -2.68 -5.42 13.72
CA LYS A 514 -2.20 -6.80 13.88
C LYS A 514 -3.26 -7.59 14.64
N PHE A 515 -3.78 -8.65 14.04
CA PHE A 515 -4.74 -9.54 14.67
C PHE A 515 -4.01 -10.66 15.41
N ASN A 516 -4.38 -10.90 16.67
CA ASN A 516 -3.84 -11.99 17.48
C ASN A 516 -4.93 -13.03 17.71
N VAL A 517 -4.71 -14.25 17.23
CA VAL A 517 -5.68 -15.35 17.21
C VAL A 517 -5.10 -16.55 17.96
N HIS A 518 -5.94 -17.24 18.73
CA HIS A 518 -5.55 -18.46 19.43
C HIS A 518 -6.34 -19.66 18.90
N LEU A 519 -5.63 -20.64 18.32
CA LEU A 519 -6.23 -21.88 17.84
C LEU A 519 -5.86 -23.02 18.80
N PHE A 520 -6.84 -23.86 19.11
CA PHE A 520 -6.72 -24.96 20.06
C PHE A 520 -6.84 -26.32 19.36
N TYR A 521 -6.07 -27.29 19.84
CA TYR A 521 -6.20 -28.68 19.43
C TYR A 521 -7.44 -29.31 20.10
N SER A 522 -8.09 -30.24 19.41
CA SER A 522 -9.31 -30.90 19.93
C SER A 522 -9.01 -31.91 21.04
N THR A 523 -7.80 -32.49 21.02
CA THR A 523 -7.30 -33.41 22.05
C THR A 523 -6.30 -32.71 22.96
N ARG A 524 -6.22 -33.17 24.22
CA ARG A 524 -5.25 -32.68 25.21
C ARG A 524 -4.60 -33.91 25.85
N PRO A 525 -3.31 -34.22 25.58
CA PRO A 525 -2.40 -33.52 24.66
C PRO A 525 -2.77 -33.71 23.18
N LYS A 526 -2.16 -32.91 22.31
CA LYS A 526 -2.27 -33.05 20.85
C LYS A 526 -1.60 -34.35 20.37
N ASP A 527 -2.08 -34.88 19.25
CA ASP A 527 -1.59 -36.14 18.69
C ASP A 527 -0.29 -35.91 17.92
N MET A 528 0.83 -36.41 18.45
CA MET A 528 2.16 -36.20 17.86
C MET A 528 2.37 -36.98 16.54
N ASN A 529 1.47 -37.90 16.19
CA ASN A 529 1.55 -38.67 14.95
C ASN A 529 0.84 -37.98 13.76
N ARG A 530 0.16 -36.85 13.99
CA ARG A 530 -0.55 -36.09 12.95
C ARG A 530 0.20 -34.83 12.59
N ASN A 531 0.10 -34.42 11.33
CA ASN A 531 0.57 -33.11 10.93
C ASN A 531 -0.58 -32.11 10.93
N TYR A 532 -0.31 -30.94 11.48
CA TYR A 532 -1.28 -29.87 11.60
C TYR A 532 -0.92 -28.71 10.68
N SER A 533 -1.92 -28.04 10.15
CA SER A 533 -1.75 -26.84 9.33
C SER A 533 -2.84 -25.81 9.62
N ILE A 534 -2.47 -24.54 9.46
CA ILE A 534 -3.38 -23.41 9.54
C ILE A 534 -3.90 -23.14 8.13
N HIS A 535 -5.21 -23.28 7.94
CA HIS A 535 -5.89 -23.01 6.69
C HIS A 535 -6.70 -21.73 6.81
N ILE A 536 -6.44 -20.75 5.96
CA ILE A 536 -7.13 -19.45 5.98
C ILE A 536 -7.98 -19.34 4.73
N ASP A 537 -9.28 -19.17 4.90
CA ASP A 537 -10.22 -18.85 3.82
C ASP A 537 -10.63 -17.37 3.88
N ILE A 538 -10.74 -16.76 2.70
CA ILE A 538 -11.12 -15.36 2.56
C ILE A 538 -12.38 -15.26 1.69
N TYR A 539 -13.40 -14.62 2.23
CA TYR A 539 -14.67 -14.37 1.54
C TYR A 539 -15.00 -12.88 1.54
N GLU A 540 -15.68 -12.41 0.50
CA GLU A 540 -16.38 -11.12 0.54
C GLU A 540 -17.60 -11.22 1.43
N GLN A 541 -17.74 -10.34 2.42
CA GLN A 541 -18.77 -10.49 3.44
C GLN A 541 -20.18 -10.15 2.92
N PHE A 542 -20.31 -9.23 1.95
CA PHE A 542 -21.60 -8.85 1.36
C PHE A 542 -22.19 -9.99 0.50
N SER A 543 -21.37 -10.52 -0.41
CA SER A 543 -21.78 -11.50 -1.43
C SER A 543 -21.57 -12.95 -0.98
N LEU A 544 -20.72 -13.20 0.03
CA LEU A 544 -20.18 -14.51 0.42
C LEU A 544 -19.45 -15.22 -0.74
N GLU A 545 -18.96 -14.43 -1.71
CA GLU A 545 -18.06 -14.90 -2.76
C GLU A 545 -16.69 -15.21 -2.18
N TYR A 546 -16.07 -16.28 -2.67
CA TYR A 546 -14.77 -16.75 -2.21
C TYR A 546 -13.65 -16.05 -2.99
N ARG A 547 -12.61 -15.57 -2.30
CA ARG A 547 -11.44 -14.94 -2.90
C ARG A 547 -10.23 -15.84 -3.00
N GLY A 548 -9.98 -16.68 -2.00
CA GLY A 548 -8.79 -17.54 -2.00
C GLY A 548 -8.52 -18.17 -0.64
N SER A 549 -7.54 -19.09 -0.62
CA SER A 549 -7.08 -19.72 0.61
C SER A 549 -5.55 -19.81 0.70
N PHE A 550 -5.08 -19.83 1.94
CA PHE A 550 -3.67 -19.98 2.30
C PHE A 550 -3.50 -21.18 3.23
N LEU A 551 -2.35 -21.86 3.15
CA LEU A 551 -2.02 -23.02 3.97
C LEU A 551 -0.65 -22.84 4.64
N TYR A 552 -0.60 -22.77 5.96
CA TYR A 552 0.66 -22.65 6.70
C TYR A 552 0.90 -23.91 7.57
N PRO A 553 1.93 -24.73 7.29
CA PRO A 553 2.20 -25.94 8.07
C PRO A 553 2.76 -25.61 9.46
N VAL A 554 2.33 -26.37 10.49
CA VAL A 554 2.85 -26.26 11.85
C VAL A 554 4.13 -27.08 11.97
N LYS A 555 5.29 -26.43 11.85
CA LYS A 555 6.61 -27.10 11.83
C LYS A 555 7.02 -27.70 13.18
N PHE A 556 6.80 -26.98 14.27
CA PHE A 556 7.29 -27.35 15.61
C PHE A 556 6.19 -27.94 16.49
N LEU A 557 5.80 -29.20 16.22
CA LEU A 557 4.76 -29.90 16.98
C LEU A 557 5.16 -30.18 18.43
N PHE A 558 6.44 -30.21 18.79
CA PHE A 558 6.85 -30.42 20.18
C PHE A 558 6.54 -29.22 21.10
N LEU A 559 6.27 -28.03 20.55
CA LEU A 559 5.98 -26.85 21.35
C LEU A 559 4.56 -26.93 21.94
N PRO A 560 4.38 -26.74 23.26
CA PRO A 560 3.05 -26.66 23.87
C PRO A 560 2.31 -25.39 23.40
N VAL A 561 3.03 -24.27 23.27
CA VAL A 561 2.52 -23.04 22.64
C VAL A 561 3.43 -22.62 21.50
N HIS A 562 2.94 -22.77 20.27
CA HIS A 562 3.68 -22.36 19.08
C HIS A 562 3.18 -20.99 18.62
N ARG A 563 4.05 -19.99 18.67
CA ARG A 563 3.78 -18.63 18.20
C ARG A 563 4.20 -18.50 16.74
N ILE A 564 3.28 -18.07 15.87
CA ILE A 564 3.51 -17.94 14.43
C ILE A 564 3.04 -16.55 14.00
N ALA A 565 3.77 -15.91 13.09
CA ALA A 565 3.37 -14.63 12.52
C ALA A 565 3.57 -14.60 11.01
N PHE A 566 2.60 -14.06 10.27
CA PHE A 566 2.70 -13.90 8.82
C PHE A 566 1.84 -12.73 8.32
N ILE A 567 2.21 -12.24 7.14
CA ILE A 567 1.48 -11.21 6.39
C ILE A 567 0.72 -11.91 5.27
N VAL A 568 -0.60 -11.75 5.20
CA VAL A 568 -1.46 -12.36 4.18
C VAL A 568 -1.96 -11.29 3.22
N ASN A 569 -1.65 -11.48 1.95
CA ASN A 569 -2.12 -10.59 0.88
C ASN A 569 -3.40 -11.16 0.28
N ILE A 570 -4.50 -10.41 0.35
CA ILE A 570 -5.80 -10.81 -0.16
C ILE A 570 -5.77 -10.78 -1.70
N PRO A 571 -6.03 -11.91 -2.38
CA PRO A 571 -5.92 -12.00 -3.83
C PRO A 571 -7.07 -11.31 -4.59
N SER A 572 -6.81 -10.98 -5.86
CA SER A 572 -7.81 -10.56 -6.84
C SER A 572 -8.81 -11.67 -7.14
N LYS A 573 -9.94 -11.31 -7.77
CA LYS A 573 -10.94 -12.26 -8.24
C LYS A 573 -10.41 -12.97 -9.50
N ASP A 574 -9.47 -13.89 -9.32
CA ASP A 574 -8.93 -14.73 -10.39
C ASP A 574 -9.33 -16.19 -10.18
N ASP A 575 -9.87 -16.81 -11.23
CA ASP A 575 -10.26 -18.23 -11.22
C ASP A 575 -9.01 -19.12 -11.31
N HIS A 576 -8.35 -19.37 -10.17
CA HIS A 576 -7.31 -20.40 -10.06
C HIS A 576 -7.93 -21.81 -9.99
N SER A 577 -8.64 -22.17 -11.06
CA SER A 577 -9.15 -23.52 -11.25
C SER A 577 -8.00 -24.49 -11.52
N CYS A 578 -7.97 -25.60 -10.79
CA CYS A 578 -7.07 -26.71 -11.07
C CYS A 578 -7.73 -27.77 -11.95
N VAL A 579 -6.91 -28.53 -12.68
CA VAL A 579 -7.34 -29.57 -13.64
C VAL A 579 -7.56 -30.93 -12.95
N SER A 580 -7.35 -31.04 -11.63
CA SER A 580 -7.50 -32.30 -10.89
C SER A 580 -8.96 -32.60 -10.53
N ASN A 581 -9.45 -33.78 -10.95
CA ASN A 581 -10.86 -34.21 -10.83
C ASN A 581 -11.20 -34.98 -9.54
N ASN A 582 -10.36 -34.95 -8.51
CA ASN A 582 -10.56 -35.79 -7.31
C ASN A 582 -11.59 -35.27 -6.29
N CYS A 583 -12.32 -34.18 -6.59
CA CYS A 583 -13.35 -33.62 -5.72
C CYS A 583 -14.73 -34.17 -6.09
N GLN A 584 -15.41 -34.88 -5.18
CA GLN A 584 -16.73 -35.46 -5.45
C GLN A 584 -17.86 -34.42 -5.40
N HIS A 585 -18.02 -33.76 -4.25
CA HIS A 585 -19.02 -32.70 -4.03
C HIS A 585 -18.34 -31.38 -3.67
N GLY A 586 -17.61 -30.82 -4.64
CA GLY A 586 -16.90 -29.56 -4.45
C GLY A 586 -16.08 -29.16 -5.67
N LYS A 587 -15.39 -28.02 -5.56
CA LYS A 587 -14.53 -27.47 -6.61
C LYS A 587 -13.06 -27.57 -6.23
N CYS A 588 -12.23 -27.99 -7.17
CA CYS A 588 -10.77 -27.97 -7.00
C CYS A 588 -10.29 -26.52 -6.95
N GLN A 589 -9.46 -26.18 -5.96
CA GLN A 589 -8.81 -24.88 -5.79
C GLN A 589 -7.32 -25.07 -5.48
N LYS A 590 -6.49 -24.08 -5.85
CA LYS A 590 -5.06 -24.05 -5.50
C LYS A 590 -4.83 -23.08 -4.34
N TYR A 591 -3.89 -23.40 -3.46
CA TYR A 591 -3.40 -22.44 -2.46
C TYR A 591 -2.60 -21.32 -3.13
N PHE A 592 -2.64 -20.12 -2.56
CA PHE A 592 -1.87 -18.99 -3.09
C PHE A 592 -0.39 -19.02 -2.70
N ASN A 593 -0.07 -19.59 -1.55
CA ASN A 593 1.28 -19.64 -1.01
C ASN A 593 2.00 -20.99 -1.23
N GLU A 594 1.28 -22.02 -1.67
CA GLU A 594 1.80 -23.37 -1.89
C GLU A 594 1.36 -23.89 -3.27
N GLU A 595 2.11 -24.81 -3.86
CA GLU A 595 1.69 -25.43 -5.13
C GLU A 595 0.56 -26.45 -4.98
N GLU A 596 0.27 -26.85 -3.74
CA GLU A 596 -0.75 -27.84 -3.42
C GLU A 596 -2.18 -27.38 -3.78
N THR A 597 -3.02 -28.36 -4.09
CA THR A 597 -4.45 -28.16 -4.41
C THR A 597 -5.33 -28.81 -3.35
N PHE A 598 -6.52 -28.25 -3.13
CA PHE A 598 -7.51 -28.82 -2.21
C PHE A 598 -8.92 -28.75 -2.78
N CYS A 599 -9.82 -29.57 -2.24
CA CYS A 599 -11.24 -29.54 -2.59
C CYS A 599 -12.00 -28.58 -1.67
N ARG A 600 -12.61 -27.55 -2.27
CA ARG A 600 -13.57 -26.68 -1.58
C ARG A 600 -14.95 -27.32 -1.67
N CYS A 601 -15.43 -27.86 -0.57
CA CYS A 601 -16.66 -28.63 -0.53
C CYS A 601 -17.91 -27.76 -0.72
N ASP A 602 -18.92 -28.36 -1.33
CA ASP A 602 -20.26 -27.80 -1.39
C ASP A 602 -20.93 -27.88 -0.01
N GLN A 603 -21.98 -27.08 0.20
CA GLN A 603 -22.69 -27.01 1.47
C GLN A 603 -23.21 -28.40 1.91
N GLY A 604 -22.91 -28.78 3.16
CA GLY A 604 -23.26 -30.09 3.73
C GLY A 604 -22.24 -31.19 3.46
N TRP A 605 -21.10 -30.90 2.82
CA TRP A 605 -20.02 -31.86 2.57
C TRP A 605 -18.70 -31.44 3.21
N SER A 606 -17.88 -32.42 3.57
CA SER A 606 -16.60 -32.25 4.26
C SER A 606 -15.61 -33.38 3.92
N GLY A 607 -14.39 -33.29 4.45
CA GLY A 607 -13.30 -34.23 4.18
C GLY A 607 -12.37 -33.78 3.05
N LYS A 608 -11.19 -34.40 2.96
CA LYS A 608 -10.13 -34.06 1.99
C LYS A 608 -10.63 -34.04 0.52
N TYR A 609 -11.56 -34.93 0.20
CA TYR A 609 -12.17 -35.08 -1.14
C TYR A 609 -13.67 -34.74 -1.18
N CYS A 610 -14.21 -34.09 -0.14
CA CYS A 610 -15.63 -33.73 -0.04
C CYS A 610 -16.59 -34.93 -0.15
N HIS A 611 -16.27 -36.03 0.54
CA HIS A 611 -17.03 -37.29 0.52
C HIS A 611 -17.85 -37.53 1.80
N ILE A 612 -17.66 -36.70 2.84
CA ILE A 612 -18.31 -36.87 4.14
C ILE A 612 -19.49 -35.90 4.25
N GLN A 613 -20.70 -36.43 4.28
CA GLN A 613 -21.93 -35.66 4.46
C GLN A 613 -22.11 -35.25 5.93
N HIS A 614 -22.54 -34.01 6.17
CA HIS A 614 -22.89 -33.51 7.49
C HIS A 614 -24.10 -32.57 7.43
N ASN A 615 -24.78 -32.40 8.56
CA ASN A 615 -25.94 -31.53 8.65
C ASN A 615 -25.55 -30.08 9.02
N CYS A 616 -25.91 -29.12 8.19
CA CYS A 616 -25.63 -27.70 8.41
C CYS A 616 -26.76 -27.02 9.19
N THR A 617 -26.43 -26.45 10.35
CA THR A 617 -27.40 -25.77 11.24
C THR A 617 -27.41 -24.24 11.11
N CYS A 618 -26.75 -23.71 10.08
CA CYS A 618 -26.60 -22.28 9.81
C CYS A 618 -27.90 -21.63 9.30
N SER A 619 -28.03 -20.31 9.43
CA SER A 619 -29.18 -19.57 8.89
C SER A 619 -29.24 -19.62 7.36
N SER A 620 -30.43 -19.47 6.77
CA SER A 620 -30.66 -19.57 5.31
C SER A 620 -29.86 -18.56 4.48
N ASN A 621 -29.48 -17.43 5.06
CA ASN A 621 -28.73 -16.36 4.40
C ASN A 621 -27.21 -16.42 4.65
N SER A 622 -26.74 -17.48 5.32
CA SER A 622 -25.33 -17.70 5.67
C SER A 622 -24.75 -18.87 4.88
N LYS A 623 -23.41 -19.01 4.89
CA LYS A 623 -22.72 -20.09 4.19
C LYS A 623 -22.08 -21.06 5.19
N CYS A 624 -22.45 -22.33 5.10
CA CYS A 624 -21.86 -23.40 5.91
C CYS A 624 -20.56 -23.88 5.23
N VAL A 625 -19.43 -23.74 5.92
CA VAL A 625 -18.10 -24.05 5.34
C VAL A 625 -17.57 -25.40 5.80
N GLY A 626 -18.04 -25.89 6.94
CA GLY A 626 -17.62 -27.18 7.47
C GLY A 626 -18.16 -27.44 8.87
N MET A 627 -17.51 -28.36 9.57
CA MET A 627 -17.90 -28.82 10.89
C MET A 627 -16.66 -29.03 11.77
N LEU A 628 -16.75 -28.65 13.05
CA LEU A 628 -15.72 -28.94 14.05
C LEU A 628 -15.72 -30.41 14.45
N SER A 629 -14.65 -30.84 15.12
CA SER A 629 -14.54 -32.17 15.72
C SER A 629 -15.66 -32.52 16.73
N ASP A 630 -16.38 -31.53 17.27
CA ASP A 630 -17.50 -31.70 18.20
C ASP A 630 -18.88 -31.63 17.53
N ASN A 631 -18.93 -31.81 16.21
CA ASN A 631 -20.13 -31.79 15.36
C ASN A 631 -20.87 -30.44 15.29
N ARG A 632 -20.22 -29.31 15.64
CA ARG A 632 -20.79 -27.98 15.43
C ARG A 632 -20.50 -27.45 14.03
N SER A 633 -21.52 -26.96 13.34
CA SER A 633 -21.38 -26.33 12.01
C SER A 633 -20.61 -25.00 12.10
N ILE A 634 -19.77 -24.72 11.11
CA ILE A 634 -19.06 -23.44 10.94
C ILE A 634 -19.83 -22.60 9.92
N CYS A 635 -20.37 -21.47 10.39
CA CYS A 635 -21.27 -20.62 9.62
C CYS A 635 -20.63 -19.24 9.35
N LEU A 636 -20.47 -18.89 8.08
CA LEU A 636 -20.07 -17.54 7.65
C LEU A 636 -21.30 -16.63 7.57
N CYS A 637 -21.29 -15.59 8.38
CA CYS A 637 -22.39 -14.63 8.47
C CYS A 637 -22.25 -13.51 7.43
N LYS A 638 -23.38 -13.09 6.85
CA LYS A 638 -23.46 -11.85 6.07
C LYS A 638 -23.27 -10.63 6.98
N VAL A 639 -22.98 -9.48 6.37
CA VAL A 639 -22.85 -8.19 7.06
C VAL A 639 -24.05 -7.93 7.98
N ASN A 640 -23.78 -7.43 9.18
CA ASN A 640 -24.76 -7.15 10.25
C ASN A 640 -25.46 -8.39 10.85
N GLN A 641 -24.97 -9.61 10.58
CA GLN A 641 -25.36 -10.84 11.28
C GLN A 641 -24.18 -11.44 12.02
N PHE A 642 -24.42 -12.01 13.19
CA PHE A 642 -23.39 -12.59 14.04
C PHE A 642 -23.91 -13.80 14.84
N GLY A 643 -23.02 -14.39 15.64
CA GLY A 643 -23.26 -15.58 16.44
C GLY A 643 -22.96 -16.88 15.70
N SER A 644 -22.82 -17.98 16.45
CA SER A 644 -22.33 -19.28 15.94
C SER A 644 -23.16 -19.88 14.79
N ARG A 645 -24.43 -19.48 14.65
CA ARG A 645 -25.34 -19.93 13.59
C ARG A 645 -25.85 -18.79 12.69
N CYS A 646 -25.33 -17.56 12.86
CA CYS A 646 -25.73 -16.38 12.10
C CYS A 646 -27.25 -16.04 12.16
N TYR A 647 -27.90 -16.30 13.30
CA TYR A 647 -29.30 -15.90 13.54
C TYR A 647 -29.42 -14.52 14.21
N LEU A 648 -28.37 -14.06 14.90
CA LEU A 648 -28.39 -12.78 15.59
C LEU A 648 -28.11 -11.65 14.60
N ARG A 649 -28.82 -10.53 14.74
CA ARG A 649 -28.63 -9.33 13.93
C ARG A 649 -28.12 -8.19 14.78
N ASN A 650 -27.20 -7.42 14.22
CA ASN A 650 -26.71 -6.21 14.85
C ASN A 650 -27.61 -5.03 14.48
N THR A 651 -28.27 -4.41 15.47
CA THR A 651 -29.23 -3.32 15.27
C THR A 651 -28.57 -1.94 15.18
N VAL A 652 -27.24 -1.86 15.35
CA VAL A 652 -26.52 -0.56 15.37
C VAL A 652 -26.66 0.19 14.05
N CYS A 653 -26.65 -0.54 12.93
CA CYS A 653 -26.80 0.05 11.59
C CYS A 653 -28.26 0.31 11.19
N GLU A 654 -29.26 -0.10 11.98
CA GLU A 654 -30.69 0.11 11.65
C GLU A 654 -31.12 1.56 11.85
N ARG A 655 -30.36 2.35 12.63
CA ARG A 655 -30.64 3.78 12.87
C ARG A 655 -30.06 4.72 11.80
N PHE A 656 -29.57 4.20 10.68
CA PHE A 656 -28.89 4.96 9.60
C PHE A 656 -27.82 5.95 10.11
N PRO A 657 -26.78 5.49 10.82
CA PRO A 657 -25.77 6.39 11.34
C PRO A 657 -24.88 7.02 10.25
N CYS A 658 -24.86 6.45 9.05
CA CYS A 658 -24.08 6.96 7.92
C CYS A 658 -24.93 7.90 7.05
N GLN A 659 -24.43 9.11 6.81
CA GLN A 659 -25.04 10.13 5.97
C GLN A 659 -24.62 9.96 4.50
N ASN A 660 -25.21 10.76 3.60
CA ASN A 660 -24.82 10.88 2.18
C ASN A 660 -24.71 9.54 1.42
N ASN A 661 -25.64 8.60 1.62
CA ASN A 661 -25.61 7.24 1.05
C ASN A 661 -24.39 6.38 1.46
N GLY A 662 -23.76 6.67 2.60
CA GLY A 662 -22.75 5.79 3.19
C GLY A 662 -23.31 4.43 3.62
N SER A 663 -22.54 3.36 3.40
CA SER A 663 -22.93 2.01 3.84
C SER A 663 -22.41 1.73 5.25
N CYS A 664 -23.30 1.37 6.17
CA CYS A 664 -22.95 1.06 7.56
C CYS A 664 -22.50 -0.40 7.72
N ILE A 665 -21.34 -0.59 8.33
CA ILE A 665 -20.84 -1.89 8.76
C ILE A 665 -20.77 -1.89 10.29
N ALA A 666 -21.51 -2.80 10.91
CA ALA A 666 -21.39 -3.00 12.35
C ALA A 666 -20.07 -3.72 12.67
N ASN A 667 -19.42 -3.31 13.75
CA ASN A 667 -18.25 -4.01 14.26
C ASN A 667 -18.73 -5.18 15.12
N ASP A 668 -18.13 -6.37 14.99
CA ASP A 668 -18.59 -7.56 15.74
C ASP A 668 -18.01 -7.61 17.18
N ASP A 669 -16.92 -6.86 17.45
CA ASP A 669 -16.16 -6.84 18.72
C ASP A 669 -16.79 -6.00 19.86
N PHE A 670 -18.08 -5.73 19.81
CA PHE A 670 -18.76 -4.76 20.71
C PHE A 670 -18.73 -5.06 22.20
N MET A 671 -18.38 -6.30 22.58
CA MET A 671 -18.48 -6.77 23.96
C MET A 671 -17.28 -6.36 24.81
N ILE A 672 -16.27 -5.66 24.24
CA ILE A 672 -15.08 -5.16 24.93
C ILE A 672 -15.06 -3.62 24.84
N SER A 673 -14.97 -2.94 25.99
CA SER A 673 -15.25 -1.51 26.19
C SER A 673 -14.52 -0.51 25.25
N ASN A 674 -15.16 0.66 25.05
CA ASN A 674 -14.64 1.91 24.47
C ASN A 674 -14.27 1.98 22.97
N LYS A 675 -14.51 0.94 22.15
CA LYS A 675 -14.28 1.03 20.68
C LYS A 675 -15.51 1.55 19.91
N LYS A 676 -15.26 2.19 18.76
CA LYS A 676 -16.31 2.66 17.82
C LYS A 676 -17.23 1.51 17.42
N LYS A 677 -18.53 1.78 17.50
CA LYS A 677 -19.64 0.83 17.33
C LYS A 677 -19.97 0.50 15.86
N TYR A 678 -19.52 1.30 14.92
CA TYR A 678 -19.78 1.03 13.51
C TYR A 678 -18.71 1.73 12.69
N THR A 679 -18.64 1.34 11.42
CA THR A 679 -17.78 1.97 10.44
C THR A 679 -18.65 2.31 9.23
N CYS A 680 -18.61 3.57 8.80
CA CYS A 680 -19.29 4.00 7.59
C CYS A 680 -18.35 3.91 6.39
N LEU A 681 -18.76 3.17 5.37
CA LEU A 681 -18.15 3.19 4.05
C LEU A 681 -18.70 4.37 3.27
N CYS A 682 -17.88 5.39 3.11
CA CYS A 682 -18.29 6.62 2.44
C CYS A 682 -18.21 6.48 0.92
N PRO A 683 -19.23 6.94 0.18
CA PRO A 683 -19.15 7.03 -1.27
C PRO A 683 -18.12 8.09 -1.66
N LYS A 684 -17.67 8.03 -2.91
CA LYS A 684 -16.69 8.97 -3.47
C LYS A 684 -17.16 10.42 -3.29
N GLY A 685 -16.27 11.31 -2.86
CA GLY A 685 -16.56 12.72 -2.61
C GLY A 685 -17.02 13.03 -1.19
N PHE A 686 -17.11 12.03 -0.30
CA PHE A 686 -17.48 12.19 1.10
C PHE A 686 -16.54 11.42 2.02
N ASN A 687 -16.28 11.97 3.20
CA ASN A 687 -15.50 11.35 4.26
C ASN A 687 -16.05 11.68 5.66
N GLY A 688 -15.36 11.18 6.68
CA GLY A 688 -15.72 11.35 8.08
C GLY A 688 -16.34 10.09 8.65
N ASP A 689 -16.45 10.03 9.97
CA ASP A 689 -16.95 8.86 10.70
C ASP A 689 -18.38 8.45 10.31
N GLN A 690 -19.18 9.41 9.87
CA GLN A 690 -20.55 9.24 9.39
C GLN A 690 -20.71 9.64 7.92
N CYS A 691 -19.63 9.82 7.17
CA CYS A 691 -19.66 10.36 5.80
C CYS A 691 -20.29 11.75 5.70
N GLN A 692 -20.18 12.54 6.77
CA GLN A 692 -20.80 13.86 6.91
C GLN A 692 -20.04 14.96 6.16
N THR A 693 -18.74 14.77 5.91
CA THR A 693 -17.85 15.79 5.36
C THR A 693 -17.73 15.60 3.85
N LYS A 694 -17.87 16.65 3.05
CA LYS A 694 -17.58 16.61 1.61
C LYS A 694 -16.07 16.68 1.41
N ASP A 695 -15.53 15.94 0.46
CA ASP A 695 -14.11 16.01 0.09
C ASP A 695 -13.78 17.40 -0.48
N ASN A 696 -12.55 17.86 -0.26
CA ASN A 696 -12.09 19.13 -0.80
C ASN A 696 -11.97 19.01 -2.31
N GLN A 697 -12.57 19.92 -3.06
CA GLN A 697 -12.43 19.99 -4.52
C GLN A 697 -11.32 20.98 -4.84
N ILE A 698 -10.28 20.52 -5.54
CA ILE A 698 -9.10 21.32 -5.87
C ILE A 698 -8.94 21.36 -7.39
N ASP A 699 -9.13 22.53 -7.98
CA ASP A 699 -9.04 22.79 -9.40
C ASP A 699 -7.72 23.53 -9.71
N PHE A 700 -6.76 22.84 -10.32
CA PHE A 700 -5.52 23.43 -10.83
C PHE A 700 -5.70 23.90 -12.28
N LEU A 701 -5.35 25.15 -12.56
CA LEU A 701 -5.37 25.76 -13.89
C LEU A 701 -3.93 26.02 -14.35
N PHE A 702 -3.50 25.38 -15.43
CA PHE A 702 -2.14 25.47 -15.96
C PHE A 702 -2.07 26.48 -17.12
N ASP A 703 -1.06 27.35 -17.09
CA ASP A 703 -0.82 28.28 -18.20
C ASP A 703 -0.34 27.58 -19.49
N ASN A 704 -0.78 28.10 -20.63
CA ASN A 704 -0.56 27.51 -21.97
C ASN A 704 0.92 27.35 -22.38
N ASN A 705 1.85 28.05 -21.71
CA ASN A 705 3.27 28.05 -22.03
C ASN A 705 4.07 26.99 -21.26
N MET A 706 3.43 26.23 -20.35
CA MET A 706 4.10 25.16 -19.61
C MET A 706 4.04 23.83 -20.38
N GLN A 707 5.20 23.19 -20.58
CA GLN A 707 5.27 21.81 -21.07
C GLN A 707 4.98 20.85 -19.92
N LEU A 708 3.71 20.55 -19.66
CA LEU A 708 3.36 19.47 -18.73
C LEU A 708 3.49 18.10 -19.39
N THR A 709 4.16 17.19 -18.69
CA THR A 709 4.15 15.75 -18.98
C THR A 709 2.75 15.17 -18.83
N GLN A 710 2.47 14.01 -19.45
CA GLN A 710 1.14 13.38 -19.42
C GLN A 710 0.65 13.09 -17.99
N SER A 711 1.57 12.96 -17.02
CA SER A 711 1.30 12.73 -15.60
C SER A 711 2.15 13.64 -14.71
N VAL A 712 1.60 14.02 -13.55
CA VAL A 712 2.26 14.81 -12.48
C VAL A 712 1.97 14.20 -11.12
N PHE A 713 2.94 14.27 -10.21
CA PHE A 713 2.78 13.92 -8.80
C PHE A 713 2.29 15.14 -8.03
N ILE A 714 1.35 14.94 -7.11
CA ILE A 714 0.87 15.95 -6.18
C ILE A 714 1.16 15.47 -4.76
N HIS A 715 1.96 16.23 -4.04
CA HIS A 715 2.31 15.97 -2.66
C HIS A 715 1.45 16.83 -1.73
N PHE A 716 0.59 16.17 -0.96
CA PHE A 716 -0.15 16.75 0.14
C PHE A 716 0.64 16.60 1.41
N ILE A 717 0.99 17.73 2.03
CA ILE A 717 1.80 17.74 3.24
C ILE A 717 0.93 18.20 4.40
N ARG A 718 0.83 17.33 5.41
CA ARG A 718 0.12 17.61 6.65
C ARG A 718 1.11 17.81 7.79
N ILE A 719 1.03 18.98 8.39
CA ILE A 719 1.70 19.34 9.64
C ILE A 719 0.82 18.85 10.78
N ILE A 720 1.41 18.11 11.72
CA ILE A 720 0.73 17.59 12.91
C ILE A 720 1.30 18.36 14.10
N PRO A 721 0.49 19.17 14.82
CA PRO A 721 0.97 19.86 16.00
C PRO A 721 1.26 18.84 17.11
N PHE A 722 2.23 19.16 17.96
CA PHE A 722 2.60 18.36 19.11
C PHE A 722 1.42 18.26 20.11
N ASP A 723 1.09 17.05 20.57
CA ASP A 723 0.02 16.80 21.53
C ASP A 723 0.62 16.16 22.80
N GLN A 724 0.75 16.97 23.86
CA GLN A 724 1.46 16.64 25.10
C GLN A 724 0.93 15.40 25.86
N PHE A 725 -0.23 14.85 25.46
CA PHE A 725 -0.92 13.76 26.19
C PHE A 725 -0.76 12.36 25.58
N ALA A 726 -0.17 12.22 24.38
CA ALA A 726 0.00 10.93 23.71
C ALA A 726 1.47 10.48 23.73
N GLY A 727 2.01 10.14 24.90
CA GLY A 727 3.41 9.74 25.12
C GLY A 727 3.86 8.41 24.48
N ILE A 728 3.47 8.13 23.23
CA ILE A 728 3.80 6.89 22.50
C ILE A 728 4.23 7.15 21.04
N VAL A 729 4.06 8.37 20.50
CA VAL A 729 4.44 8.65 19.10
C VAL A 729 5.52 9.72 19.08
N PRO A 730 6.75 9.43 18.58
CA PRO A 730 7.78 10.46 18.45
C PRO A 730 7.22 11.59 17.57
N PRO A 731 7.48 12.86 17.93
CA PRO A 731 6.96 13.99 17.19
C PRO A 731 7.45 13.92 15.74
N SER A 732 6.51 13.89 14.80
CA SER A 732 6.77 13.42 13.43
C SER A 732 6.99 14.58 12.47
N SER A 733 8.04 14.48 11.66
CA SER A 733 8.24 15.30 10.44
C SER A 733 6.94 15.42 9.64
N PRO A 734 6.73 16.51 8.86
CA PRO A 734 5.52 16.70 8.07
C PRO A 734 5.11 15.43 7.31
N SER A 735 3.90 14.94 7.60
CA SER A 735 3.41 13.72 6.97
C SER A 735 3.06 13.99 5.50
N ARG A 736 3.70 13.25 4.60
CA ARG A 736 3.53 13.39 3.14
C ARG A 736 2.67 12.26 2.59
N LEU A 737 1.56 12.64 1.96
CA LEU A 737 0.78 11.77 1.08
C LEU A 737 1.00 12.24 -0.36
N THR A 738 1.15 11.32 -1.30
CA THR A 738 1.44 11.69 -2.70
C THR A 738 0.46 10.98 -3.59
N THR A 739 -0.22 11.70 -4.48
CA THR A 739 -1.05 11.11 -5.52
C THR A 739 -0.49 11.45 -6.88
N LEU A 740 -0.68 10.60 -7.88
CA LEU A 740 -0.26 10.87 -9.25
C LEU A 740 -1.51 11.02 -10.11
N GLN A 741 -1.57 12.10 -10.89
CA GLN A 741 -2.68 12.37 -11.79
C GLN A 741 -2.21 12.57 -13.23
N SER A 742 -3.01 12.09 -14.18
CA SER A 742 -2.88 12.47 -15.59
C SER A 742 -3.54 13.83 -15.89
N VAL A 743 -2.82 14.73 -16.56
CA VAL A 743 -3.36 16.03 -16.97
C VAL A 743 -4.08 15.90 -18.31
N LEU A 744 -5.38 16.24 -18.36
CA LEU A 744 -6.13 16.27 -19.62
C LEU A 744 -5.69 17.49 -20.45
N GLN A 745 -4.85 17.26 -21.46
CA GLN A 745 -4.33 18.29 -22.38
C GLN A 745 -5.39 19.13 -23.12
N SER A 746 -6.68 18.76 -23.09
CA SER A 746 -7.75 19.52 -23.76
C SER A 746 -8.28 20.70 -22.94
N THR A 747 -8.12 20.69 -21.62
CA THR A 747 -8.71 21.71 -20.73
C THR A 747 -7.68 22.57 -20.00
N ASN A 748 -6.38 22.21 -20.06
CA ASN A 748 -5.31 22.83 -19.25
C ASN A 748 -5.69 22.97 -17.76
N SER A 749 -6.55 22.06 -17.30
CA SER A 749 -7.08 22.07 -15.96
C SER A 749 -7.10 20.67 -15.39
N MET A 750 -7.01 20.59 -14.07
CA MET A 750 -7.00 19.33 -13.37
C MET A 750 -7.78 19.46 -12.07
N ARG A 751 -8.77 18.57 -11.88
CA ARG A 751 -9.62 18.53 -10.70
C ARG A 751 -9.27 17.34 -9.83
N ILE A 752 -9.02 17.56 -8.54
CA ILE A 752 -8.81 16.53 -7.52
C ILE A 752 -9.89 16.63 -6.45
N TYR A 753 -10.35 15.48 -5.96
CA TYR A 753 -11.10 15.38 -4.71
C TYR A 753 -10.20 14.77 -3.63
N TRP A 754 -9.99 15.49 -2.53
CA TRP A 754 -9.07 15.08 -1.47
C TRP A 754 -9.71 15.10 -0.08
N SER A 755 -9.61 13.98 0.64
CA SER A 755 -10.30 13.75 1.92
C SER A 755 -9.45 14.00 3.16
N GLN A 756 -8.12 13.85 3.05
CA GLN A 756 -7.22 13.96 4.19
C GLN A 756 -6.86 15.42 4.48
N PRO A 757 -6.62 15.82 5.74
CA PRO A 757 -6.17 17.17 6.05
C PRO A 757 -4.78 17.45 5.45
N PHE A 758 -4.56 18.66 4.95
CA PHE A 758 -3.31 19.10 4.35
C PHE A 758 -3.10 20.61 4.60
N HIS A 759 -1.84 21.05 4.57
CA HIS A 759 -1.44 22.44 4.76
C HIS A 759 -0.67 22.99 3.55
N LEU A 760 0.12 22.14 2.89
CA LEU A 760 0.86 22.49 1.68
C LEU A 760 0.53 21.51 0.55
N ILE A 761 0.51 22.01 -0.67
CA ILE A 761 0.43 21.20 -1.88
C ILE A 761 1.61 21.54 -2.80
N PHE A 762 2.38 20.53 -3.18
CA PHE A 762 3.40 20.62 -4.22
C PHE A 762 3.03 19.79 -5.44
N ILE A 763 3.28 20.31 -6.63
CA ILE A 763 3.17 19.55 -7.90
C ILE A 763 4.59 19.24 -8.39
N GLU A 764 4.92 17.97 -8.51
CA GLU A 764 6.16 17.45 -9.09
C GLU A 764 5.89 16.91 -10.50
N THR A 765 6.67 17.38 -11.47
CA THR A 765 6.66 16.84 -12.84
C THR A 765 7.56 15.61 -12.96
N MET A 766 7.41 14.82 -14.03
CA MET A 766 8.26 13.62 -14.24
C MET A 766 9.76 13.96 -14.37
N ASP A 767 10.08 15.20 -14.72
CA ASP A 767 11.45 15.73 -14.82
C ASP A 767 11.97 16.28 -13.48
N LYS A 768 11.30 15.97 -12.35
CA LYS A 768 11.62 16.42 -10.99
C LYS A 768 11.58 17.95 -10.79
N ILE A 769 10.74 18.66 -11.53
CA ILE A 769 10.48 20.08 -11.32
C ILE A 769 9.31 20.24 -10.35
N TYR A 770 9.51 21.01 -9.28
CA TYR A 770 8.54 21.27 -8.21
C TYR A 770 7.84 22.62 -8.39
N TYR A 771 6.53 22.65 -8.10
CA TYR A 771 5.72 23.87 -8.05
C TYR A 771 4.97 23.93 -6.73
N LEU A 772 5.03 25.07 -6.04
CA LEU A 772 4.21 25.33 -4.85
C LEU A 772 2.79 25.69 -5.30
N ALA A 773 1.86 24.76 -5.14
CA ALA A 773 0.51 24.93 -5.66
C ALA A 773 -0.44 25.60 -4.66
N PHE A 774 -0.29 25.32 -3.36
CA PHE A 774 -1.18 25.87 -2.32
C PHE A 774 -0.50 25.88 -0.95
N LEU A 775 -0.82 26.89 -0.13
CA LEU A 775 -0.30 27.06 1.23
C LEU A 775 -1.40 27.63 2.14
N GLN A 776 -1.66 26.98 3.27
CA GLN A 776 -2.58 27.46 4.32
C GLN A 776 -2.04 27.15 5.72
N ALA A 777 -2.28 28.06 6.67
CA ALA A 777 -1.89 27.86 8.07
C ALA A 777 -2.88 26.95 8.82
N ASN A 778 -4.19 27.19 8.70
CA ASN A 778 -5.22 26.39 9.37
C ASN A 778 -6.04 25.63 8.31
N TYR A 779 -6.11 24.30 8.46
CA TYR A 779 -6.92 23.46 7.57
C TYR A 779 -8.42 23.71 7.79
N VAL A 780 -9.13 24.06 6.72
CA VAL A 780 -10.60 24.13 6.69
C VAL A 780 -11.14 22.97 5.85
N PRO A 781 -12.04 22.11 6.36
CA PRO A 781 -12.62 21.01 5.60
C PRO A 781 -13.70 21.48 4.61
N SER A 782 -13.92 20.70 3.54
CA SER A 782 -14.99 20.90 2.53
C SER A 782 -14.83 22.17 1.68
N THR A 783 -13.61 22.61 1.39
CA THR A 783 -13.35 23.81 0.59
C THR A 783 -13.25 23.50 -0.91
N GLU A 784 -13.77 24.40 -1.75
CA GLU A 784 -13.52 24.43 -3.18
C GLU A 784 -12.36 25.40 -3.44
N ILE A 785 -11.20 24.85 -3.82
CA ILE A 785 -9.95 25.58 -4.02
C ILE A 785 -9.69 25.63 -5.53
N THR A 786 -9.44 26.82 -6.08
CA THR A 786 -9.03 26.98 -7.48
C THR A 786 -7.71 27.71 -7.52
N GLU A 787 -6.67 27.05 -8.02
CA GLU A 787 -5.30 27.59 -8.04
C GLU A 787 -4.75 27.65 -9.46
N ARG A 788 -4.17 28.79 -9.81
CA ARG A 788 -3.48 28.99 -11.09
C ARG A 788 -1.99 28.71 -10.91
N ILE A 789 -1.49 27.76 -11.70
CA ILE A 789 -0.08 27.37 -11.71
C ILE A 789 0.59 28.05 -12.89
N ASP A 790 1.63 28.82 -12.61
CA ASP A 790 2.47 29.51 -13.58
C ASP A 790 3.96 29.29 -13.24
N SER A 791 4.86 29.86 -14.05
CA SER A 791 6.30 29.75 -13.83
C SER A 791 6.80 30.46 -12.56
N SER A 792 6.03 31.39 -11.98
CA SER A 792 6.42 32.13 -10.76
C SER A 792 6.33 31.26 -9.50
N ARG A 793 5.50 30.21 -9.54
CA ARG A 793 5.33 29.25 -8.45
C ARG A 793 6.33 28.08 -8.50
N ARG A 794 7.29 28.10 -9.44
CA ARG A 794 8.35 27.07 -9.55
C ARG A 794 9.29 27.17 -8.35
N CYS A 795 9.57 26.04 -7.72
CA CYS A 795 10.64 25.92 -6.72
C CYS A 795 11.90 25.42 -7.42
N PRO A 796 12.90 26.29 -7.72
CA PRO A 796 14.14 25.86 -8.36
C PRO A 796 15.03 25.04 -7.40
N SER A 797 15.94 24.26 -7.99
CA SER A 797 17.01 23.58 -7.24
C SER A 797 18.02 24.60 -6.74
N ILE A 798 18.64 24.35 -5.58
CA ILE A 798 19.72 25.17 -5.04
C ILE A 798 20.87 25.35 -6.04
N ASN A 799 21.15 24.33 -6.86
CA ASN A 799 22.17 24.36 -7.92
C ASN A 799 21.91 25.42 -8.99
N GLU A 800 20.66 25.86 -9.16
CA GLU A 800 20.29 26.95 -10.08
C GLU A 800 20.45 28.34 -9.44
N LEU A 801 20.47 28.42 -8.10
CA LEU A 801 20.45 29.67 -7.34
C LEU A 801 21.84 30.12 -6.86
N VAL A 802 22.77 29.19 -6.65
CA VAL A 802 24.08 29.46 -6.06
C VAL A 802 25.22 28.93 -6.94
N ASN A 803 26.44 29.44 -6.73
CA ASN A 803 27.62 28.98 -7.45
C ASN A 803 27.92 27.49 -7.17
N GLU A 804 28.53 26.80 -8.14
CA GLU A 804 28.87 25.37 -8.05
C GLU A 804 29.68 25.00 -6.79
N THR A 805 30.59 25.88 -6.35
CA THR A 805 31.39 25.67 -5.12
C THR A 805 30.55 25.65 -3.85
N PHE A 806 29.49 26.47 -3.79
CA PHE A 806 28.58 26.52 -2.65
C PHE A 806 27.59 25.34 -2.70
N ALA A 807 27.12 24.99 -3.90
CA ALA A 807 26.28 23.83 -4.13
C ALA A 807 26.95 22.52 -3.70
N GLN A 808 28.28 22.39 -3.79
CA GLN A 808 29.01 21.18 -3.39
C GLN A 808 29.34 21.08 -1.90
N LEU A 809 29.04 22.11 -1.09
CA LEU A 809 29.29 22.08 0.36
C LEU A 809 28.42 21.02 1.06
N HIS A 810 28.91 20.51 2.19
CA HIS A 810 28.13 19.59 3.02
C HIS A 810 26.83 20.25 3.53
N VAL A 811 25.74 19.49 3.58
CA VAL A 811 24.38 19.94 3.92
C VAL A 811 24.35 20.80 5.19
N LEU A 812 25.05 20.38 6.25
CA LEU A 812 25.18 21.10 7.53
C LEU A 812 25.65 22.55 7.37
N ARG A 813 26.59 22.81 6.43
CA ARG A 813 27.12 24.16 6.18
C ARG A 813 26.21 24.94 5.23
N ARG A 814 25.67 24.28 4.19
CA ARG A 814 24.73 24.91 3.24
C ARG A 814 23.50 25.49 3.94
N MET A 815 22.92 24.72 4.86
CA MET A 815 21.70 25.10 5.60
C MET A 815 21.82 26.44 6.33
N LYS A 816 22.99 26.72 6.92
CA LYS A 816 23.24 27.94 7.71
C LYS A 816 23.12 29.23 6.89
N SER A 817 23.19 29.14 5.56
CA SER A 817 23.03 30.27 4.64
C SER A 817 21.66 30.31 3.94
N TYR A 818 20.71 29.42 4.26
CA TYR A 818 19.43 29.34 3.54
C TYR A 818 18.58 30.61 3.69
N HIS A 819 18.63 31.28 4.84
CA HIS A 819 17.97 32.58 5.02
C HIS A 819 18.47 33.62 4.01
N ARG A 820 19.79 33.67 3.74
CA ARG A 820 20.39 34.60 2.78
C ARG A 820 19.90 34.37 1.34
N ILE A 821 19.66 33.12 0.94
CA ILE A 821 19.13 32.79 -0.40
C ILE A 821 17.75 33.45 -0.61
N CYS A 822 16.87 33.36 0.39
CA CYS A 822 15.56 34.02 0.35
C CYS A 822 15.67 35.56 0.33
N GLN A 823 16.69 36.13 0.99
CA GLN A 823 16.94 37.58 1.00
C GLN A 823 17.48 38.09 -0.34
N GLN A 824 18.40 37.36 -0.99
CA GLN A 824 19.05 37.78 -2.23
C GLN A 824 18.14 37.73 -3.47
N HIS A 825 17.24 36.74 -3.55
CA HIS A 825 16.32 36.54 -4.68
C HIS A 825 14.90 37.11 -4.41
N SER A 826 14.78 38.01 -3.44
CA SER A 826 13.54 38.70 -3.10
C SER A 826 13.15 39.72 -4.18
N PRO A 827 11.85 39.91 -4.53
CA PRO A 827 10.64 39.30 -3.94
C PRO A 827 10.11 38.04 -4.64
N HIS A 828 10.76 37.53 -5.69
CA HIS A 828 10.12 36.57 -6.61
C HIS A 828 10.21 35.10 -6.17
N LEU A 829 11.15 34.73 -5.30
CA LEU A 829 11.36 33.32 -4.89
C LEU A 829 10.41 32.91 -3.76
N GLN A 830 9.39 32.09 -4.03
CA GLN A 830 8.47 31.59 -2.98
C GLN A 830 9.01 30.36 -2.24
N CYS A 831 9.72 29.49 -2.95
CA CYS A 831 10.22 28.21 -2.45
C CYS A 831 11.46 27.80 -3.26
N PHE A 832 12.28 26.92 -2.69
CA PHE A 832 13.39 26.26 -3.38
C PHE A 832 13.62 24.88 -2.76
N HIS A 833 14.41 24.03 -3.41
CA HIS A 833 14.75 22.72 -2.85
C HIS A 833 16.23 22.38 -2.99
N ASP A 834 16.72 21.59 -2.04
CA ASP A 834 18.06 21.01 -1.99
C ASP A 834 17.96 19.48 -2.28
N ASP A 835 19.04 18.73 -2.07
CA ASP A 835 19.07 17.27 -2.25
C ASP A 835 18.19 16.51 -1.24
N GLN A 836 17.99 17.08 -0.04
CA GLN A 836 17.28 16.44 1.08
C GLN A 836 16.18 17.32 1.69
N HIS A 837 16.09 18.60 1.32
CA HIS A 837 15.22 19.57 1.99
C HIS A 837 14.42 20.36 0.99
N LEU A 838 13.17 20.66 1.35
CA LEU A 838 12.34 21.60 0.63
C LEU A 838 12.06 22.80 1.53
N CYS A 839 12.29 23.99 0.99
CA CYS A 839 12.32 25.25 1.74
C CYS A 839 11.28 26.25 1.21
N LEU A 840 10.62 26.94 2.12
CA LEU A 840 9.71 28.06 1.87
C LEU A 840 10.35 29.38 2.28
N CYS A 841 10.19 30.43 1.48
CA CYS A 841 10.64 31.78 1.83
C CYS A 841 9.46 32.61 2.38
N TYR A 842 9.58 33.10 3.62
CA TYR A 842 8.53 33.85 4.31
C TYR A 842 9.02 35.20 4.83
N ASP A 843 8.11 36.16 5.01
CA ASP A 843 8.43 37.49 5.51
C ASP A 843 8.26 37.57 7.04
N PHE A 844 9.25 38.13 7.73
CA PHE A 844 9.30 38.27 9.19
C PHE A 844 10.08 39.52 9.59
N ASN A 845 9.44 40.45 10.32
CA ASN A 845 10.04 41.71 10.79
C ASN A 845 10.89 42.44 9.73
N ALA A 846 10.32 42.64 8.52
CA ALA A 846 10.98 43.27 7.35
C ALA A 846 12.18 42.52 6.74
N LYS A 847 12.50 41.31 7.22
CA LYS A 847 13.45 40.36 6.61
C LYS A 847 12.70 39.20 5.96
N ARG A 848 13.30 38.57 4.94
CA ARG A 848 12.74 37.38 4.30
C ARG A 848 13.56 36.16 4.68
N LEU A 849 12.99 35.25 5.46
CA LEU A 849 13.66 34.09 6.03
C LEU A 849 13.24 32.80 5.31
N ALA A 850 13.98 31.73 5.58
CA ALA A 850 13.77 30.41 5.00
C ALA A 850 13.21 29.45 6.05
N ASN A 851 12.27 28.60 5.65
CA ASN A 851 11.68 27.59 6.51
C ASN A 851 11.70 26.23 5.78
N CYS A 852 12.49 25.28 6.29
CA CYS A 852 12.78 24.04 5.59
C CYS A 852 12.37 22.81 6.38
N PHE A 853 12.00 21.75 5.67
CA PHE A 853 11.76 20.43 6.22
C PHE A 853 12.37 19.36 5.32
N ASN A 854 12.67 18.20 5.90
CA ASN A 854 13.22 17.06 5.17
C ASN A 854 12.21 16.53 4.14
N PHE A 855 12.64 16.40 2.89
CA PHE A 855 11.83 15.93 1.77
C PHE A 855 12.63 14.93 0.93
N ASP A 856 12.25 13.64 1.00
CA ASP A 856 12.88 12.62 0.17
C ASP A 856 12.38 12.71 -1.29
N HIS A 857 13.21 13.30 -2.14
CA HIS A 857 12.99 13.48 -3.59
C HIS A 857 13.01 12.17 -4.40
N ASN A 858 13.47 11.05 -3.83
CA ASN A 858 13.57 9.77 -4.53
C ASN A 858 12.53 8.74 -4.08
N ARG A 859 11.74 9.06 -3.04
CA ARG A 859 10.72 8.16 -2.51
C ARG A 859 9.59 7.96 -3.53
N LYS A 860 9.61 6.79 -4.17
CA LYS A 860 8.57 6.26 -5.06
C LYS A 860 7.68 5.28 -4.31
N PHE A 861 6.36 5.41 -4.47
CA PHE A 861 5.39 4.50 -3.87
C PHE A 861 5.06 3.35 -4.82
N ASP A 862 6.07 2.52 -5.11
CA ASP A 862 5.87 1.36 -5.97
C ASP A 862 4.93 0.35 -5.29
N CYS A 863 4.10 -0.32 -6.08
CA CYS A 863 3.14 -1.31 -5.58
C CYS A 863 3.76 -2.59 -5.01
N SER A 864 5.08 -2.62 -4.75
CA SER A 864 5.79 -3.70 -4.05
C SER A 864 5.47 -5.11 -4.57
N GLY A 865 5.28 -5.24 -5.89
CA GLY A 865 4.93 -6.49 -6.57
C GLY A 865 3.42 -6.79 -6.70
N GLN A 866 2.53 -5.98 -6.10
CA GLN A 866 1.06 -6.10 -6.17
C GLN A 866 0.46 -5.20 -7.27
N SER A 867 1.09 -5.19 -8.45
CA SER A 867 0.63 -4.36 -9.57
C SER A 867 -0.61 -4.95 -10.23
N THR A 868 -1.73 -4.22 -10.18
CA THR A 868 -2.91 -4.46 -11.03
C THR A 868 -2.74 -3.93 -12.45
N CYS A 869 -1.62 -3.25 -12.73
CA CYS A 869 -1.32 -2.71 -14.05
C CYS A 869 -0.95 -3.83 -15.03
N GLU A 870 -1.58 -3.80 -16.20
CA GLU A 870 -1.36 -4.74 -17.29
C GLU A 870 -0.18 -4.28 -18.18
N ASN A 871 0.26 -5.16 -19.08
CA ASN A 871 1.26 -4.88 -20.12
C ASN A 871 2.60 -4.29 -19.62
N GLY A 872 2.97 -4.60 -18.37
CA GLY A 872 4.22 -4.12 -17.76
C GLY A 872 4.20 -2.63 -17.39
N GLY A 873 3.00 -2.07 -17.17
CA GLY A 873 2.83 -0.74 -16.58
C GLY A 873 3.44 -0.66 -15.17
N GLN A 874 4.01 0.50 -14.85
CA GLN A 874 4.52 0.77 -13.50
C GLN A 874 3.36 1.21 -12.61
N CYS A 875 3.26 0.61 -11.44
CA CYS A 875 2.16 0.84 -10.51
C CYS A 875 2.64 1.74 -9.37
N PHE A 876 1.87 2.79 -9.08
CA PHE A 876 2.11 3.71 -7.96
C PHE A 876 0.87 3.80 -7.05
N HIS A 877 1.09 3.90 -5.73
CA HIS A 877 0.05 4.09 -4.73
C HIS A 877 0.17 5.41 -3.97
N ASP A 878 -0.88 5.79 -3.24
CA ASP A 878 -0.93 7.02 -2.44
C ASP A 878 -0.23 6.92 -1.06
N SER A 879 -0.10 5.70 -0.53
CA SER A 879 0.52 5.41 0.76
C SER A 879 1.23 4.05 0.76
N PRO A 880 2.39 3.91 1.42
CA PRO A 880 3.14 2.65 1.46
C PRO A 880 2.52 1.62 2.39
N GLU A 881 1.81 2.05 3.44
CA GLU A 881 1.28 1.13 4.46
C GLU A 881 -0.18 0.77 4.19
N CYS A 882 -1.01 1.74 3.83
CA CYS A 882 -2.45 1.56 3.60
C CYS A 882 -2.94 2.34 2.38
N PRO A 883 -2.71 1.80 1.18
CA PRO A 883 -3.06 2.48 -0.05
C PRO A 883 -4.59 2.48 -0.26
N LYS A 884 -5.15 3.64 -0.61
CA LYS A 884 -6.57 3.81 -0.97
C LYS A 884 -6.75 4.06 -2.47
N GLN A 885 -5.71 4.57 -3.12
CA GLN A 885 -5.70 4.87 -4.55
C GLN A 885 -4.46 4.26 -5.20
N PHE A 886 -4.57 4.02 -6.51
CA PHE A 886 -3.44 3.57 -7.31
C PHE A 886 -3.59 4.07 -8.74
N ILE A 887 -2.46 4.17 -9.43
CA ILE A 887 -2.44 4.54 -10.83
C ILE A 887 -1.36 3.76 -11.56
N CYS A 888 -1.65 3.42 -12.82
CA CYS A 888 -0.72 2.75 -13.70
C CYS A 888 -0.10 3.74 -14.68
N VAL A 889 1.23 3.85 -14.64
CA VAL A 889 2.01 4.55 -15.66
C VAL A 889 2.34 3.58 -16.78
N CYS A 890 1.72 3.81 -17.93
CA CYS A 890 1.83 2.93 -19.07
C CYS A 890 3.13 3.13 -19.84
N ARG A 891 3.67 2.03 -20.36
CA ARG A 891 4.75 2.10 -21.34
C ARG A 891 4.24 2.75 -22.63
N SER A 892 5.15 3.32 -23.42
CA SER A 892 4.82 3.82 -24.76
C SER A 892 3.99 2.80 -25.54
N CYS A 893 2.97 3.27 -26.27
CA CYS A 893 1.99 2.45 -27.02
C CYS A 893 0.84 1.86 -26.21
N TYR A 894 0.90 1.88 -24.87
CA TYR A 894 -0.16 1.38 -24.01
C TYR A 894 -0.92 2.52 -23.33
N TYR A 895 -2.24 2.37 -23.18
CA TYR A 895 -3.12 3.41 -22.64
C TYR A 895 -4.19 2.81 -21.72
N GLY A 896 -4.90 3.68 -20.99
CA GLY A 896 -5.98 3.32 -20.06
C GLY A 896 -5.52 3.29 -18.59
N ILE A 897 -6.47 3.35 -17.65
CA ILE A 897 -6.19 3.37 -16.20
C ILE A 897 -5.33 2.19 -15.73
N LEU A 898 -5.42 1.03 -16.37
CA LEU A 898 -4.65 -0.18 -16.07
C LEU A 898 -3.61 -0.50 -17.14
N CYS A 899 -3.37 0.39 -18.11
CA CYS A 899 -2.55 0.11 -19.29
C CYS A 899 -3.05 -1.04 -20.16
N GLN A 900 -4.37 -1.25 -20.15
CA GLN A 900 -5.05 -2.36 -20.80
C GLN A 900 -5.14 -2.22 -22.33
N PHE A 901 -5.04 -1.01 -22.88
CA PHE A 901 -5.08 -0.79 -24.32
C PHE A 901 -3.70 -0.87 -24.92
N SER A 902 -3.57 -1.56 -26.05
CA SER A 902 -2.43 -1.43 -26.94
C SER A 902 -2.85 -0.68 -28.20
N THR A 903 -2.06 0.30 -28.60
CA THR A 903 -2.19 0.99 -29.90
C THR A 903 -1.22 0.43 -30.93
N SER A 904 -0.64 -0.76 -30.69
CA SER A 904 0.11 -1.48 -31.70
C SER A 904 -0.82 -1.88 -32.86
N GLU A 905 -0.45 -1.53 -34.08
CA GLU A 905 -1.37 -1.48 -35.24
C GLU A 905 -2.00 -2.80 -35.69
N PHE A 906 -1.40 -3.95 -35.36
CA PHE A 906 -2.03 -5.26 -35.64
C PHE A 906 -3.26 -5.53 -34.77
N ASP A 907 -3.38 -4.82 -33.65
CA ASP A 907 -4.45 -4.91 -32.67
C ASP A 907 -5.27 -3.61 -32.61
N LEU A 908 -5.00 -2.63 -33.49
CA LEU A 908 -5.66 -1.32 -33.51
C LEU A 908 -7.08 -1.43 -34.08
N SER A 909 -8.07 -1.32 -33.22
CA SER A 909 -9.48 -1.24 -33.57
C SER A 909 -9.92 0.21 -33.79
N LEU A 910 -11.00 0.41 -34.56
CA LEU A 910 -11.67 1.71 -34.68
C LEU A 910 -12.06 2.27 -33.29
N ASP A 911 -12.44 1.37 -32.39
CA ASP A 911 -12.83 1.65 -31.02
C ASP A 911 -11.65 2.32 -30.29
N ALA A 912 -10.44 1.78 -30.40
CA ALA A 912 -9.23 2.36 -29.80
C ALA A 912 -8.84 3.74 -30.38
N ILE A 913 -9.07 3.98 -31.68
CA ILE A 913 -8.76 5.27 -32.33
C ILE A 913 -9.73 6.37 -31.86
N LEU A 914 -11.03 6.07 -31.76
CA LEU A 914 -12.07 7.04 -31.45
C LEU A 914 -12.38 7.16 -29.95
N ALA A 915 -11.98 6.17 -29.14
CA ALA A 915 -12.19 6.07 -27.69
C ALA A 915 -12.04 7.38 -26.92
N TYR A 916 -10.88 8.02 -27.05
CA TYR A 916 -10.53 9.21 -26.26
C TYR A 916 -11.09 10.53 -26.80
N HIS A 917 -11.82 10.48 -27.91
CA HIS A 917 -12.40 11.66 -28.57
C HIS A 917 -13.91 11.78 -28.36
N ILE A 918 -14.59 10.72 -27.87
CA ILE A 918 -16.02 10.71 -27.56
C ILE A 918 -16.24 11.19 -26.13
N THR A 919 -17.03 12.25 -25.97
CA THR A 919 -17.46 12.74 -24.66
C THR A 919 -18.81 12.10 -24.30
N PRO A 920 -18.90 11.32 -23.20
CA PRO A 920 -20.15 10.68 -22.79
C PRO A 920 -21.20 11.73 -22.39
N SER A 921 -22.48 11.39 -22.47
CA SER A 921 -23.64 12.25 -22.08
C SER A 921 -23.80 13.58 -22.83
N VAL A 922 -23.00 13.84 -23.88
CA VAL A 922 -23.11 15.04 -24.72
C VAL A 922 -23.78 14.71 -26.05
N HIS A 923 -24.72 15.56 -26.49
CA HIS A 923 -25.40 15.41 -27.79
C HIS A 923 -24.43 15.46 -28.98
N LEU A 924 -24.79 14.76 -30.06
CA LEU A 924 -23.98 14.53 -31.26
C LEU A 924 -23.44 15.82 -31.92
N PHE A 925 -24.17 16.93 -31.82
CA PHE A 925 -23.77 18.23 -32.37
C PHE A 925 -22.62 18.91 -31.62
N HIS A 926 -22.42 18.58 -30.34
CA HIS A 926 -21.39 19.20 -29.49
C HIS A 926 -20.15 18.30 -29.30
N GLN A 927 -20.13 17.14 -29.96
CA GLN A 927 -18.98 16.24 -30.01
C GLN A 927 -17.80 16.85 -30.76
N SER A 928 -16.60 16.27 -30.55
CA SER A 928 -15.34 16.68 -31.16
C SER A 928 -15.37 16.67 -32.70
N THR A 929 -14.50 17.47 -33.33
CA THR A 929 -14.44 17.60 -34.80
C THR A 929 -14.13 16.28 -35.49
N ILE A 930 -13.28 15.44 -34.90
CA ILE A 930 -12.92 14.13 -35.44
C ILE A 930 -14.14 13.19 -35.55
N ILE A 931 -15.08 13.23 -34.58
CA ILE A 931 -16.30 12.43 -34.61
C ILE A 931 -17.28 12.91 -35.69
N LYS A 932 -17.42 14.23 -35.83
CA LYS A 932 -18.28 14.83 -36.86
C LYS A 932 -17.80 14.44 -38.26
N VAL A 933 -16.49 14.55 -38.48
CA VAL A 933 -15.88 14.16 -39.76
C VAL A 933 -15.94 12.65 -39.98
N SER A 934 -15.67 11.83 -38.96
CA SER A 934 -15.78 10.36 -39.09
C SER A 934 -17.20 9.91 -39.38
N LEU A 935 -18.22 10.53 -38.77
CA LEU A 935 -19.63 10.27 -39.08
C LEU A 935 -19.97 10.61 -40.53
N ALA A 936 -19.53 11.79 -41.01
CA ALA A 936 -19.77 12.18 -42.39
C ALA A 936 -19.10 11.20 -43.38
N LEU A 937 -17.86 10.79 -43.08
CA LEU A 937 -17.12 9.84 -43.91
C LEU A 937 -17.77 8.44 -43.90
N THR A 938 -18.23 7.92 -42.76
CA THR A 938 -18.87 6.60 -42.70
C THR A 938 -20.20 6.56 -43.48
N VAL A 939 -20.99 7.63 -43.45
CA VAL A 939 -22.20 7.78 -44.28
C VAL A 939 -21.84 7.82 -45.77
N LEU A 940 -20.80 8.56 -46.14
CA LEU A 940 -20.32 8.63 -47.52
C LEU A 940 -19.87 7.23 -48.00
N PHE A 941 -19.10 6.52 -47.19
CA PHE A 941 -18.65 5.15 -47.45
C PHE A 941 -19.80 4.17 -47.66
N PHE A 942 -20.87 4.28 -46.86
CA PHE A 942 -22.08 3.48 -47.05
C PHE A 942 -22.72 3.73 -48.43
N SER A 943 -22.86 5.00 -48.80
CA SER A 943 -23.52 5.39 -50.06
C SER A 943 -22.76 4.88 -51.28
N PHE A 944 -21.44 5.09 -51.35
CA PHE A 944 -20.60 4.62 -52.46
C PHE A 944 -20.55 3.08 -52.50
N GLY A 945 -20.41 2.44 -51.35
CA GLY A 945 -20.42 0.99 -51.24
C GLY A 945 -21.73 0.36 -51.71
N ALA A 946 -22.87 0.93 -51.33
CA ALA A 946 -24.19 0.48 -51.77
C ALA A 946 -24.37 0.67 -53.28
N ILE A 947 -23.94 1.80 -53.85
CA ILE A 947 -23.98 2.05 -55.31
C ILE A 947 -23.15 0.99 -56.04
N ASN A 948 -21.92 0.73 -55.59
CA ASN A 948 -21.03 -0.28 -56.18
C ASN A 948 -21.66 -1.69 -56.15
N ALA A 949 -22.29 -2.06 -55.04
CA ALA A 949 -23.00 -3.32 -54.89
C ALA A 949 -24.22 -3.41 -55.82
N ILE A 950 -25.05 -2.38 -55.92
CA ILE A 950 -26.23 -2.36 -56.80
C ILE A 950 -25.81 -2.51 -58.28
N LEU A 951 -24.80 -1.74 -58.72
CA LEU A 951 -24.28 -1.82 -60.09
C LEU A 951 -23.74 -3.21 -60.43
N SER A 952 -23.00 -3.79 -59.50
CA SER A 952 -22.45 -5.14 -59.63
C SER A 952 -23.55 -6.21 -59.64
N LEU A 953 -24.62 -6.06 -58.85
CA LEU A 953 -25.74 -6.99 -58.80
C LEU A 953 -26.45 -7.09 -60.16
N ILE A 954 -26.73 -5.94 -60.77
CA ILE A 954 -27.36 -5.83 -62.10
C ILE A 954 -26.55 -6.59 -63.17
N THR A 955 -25.22 -6.60 -63.03
CA THR A 955 -24.34 -7.30 -63.98
C THR A 955 -24.23 -8.80 -63.76
N PHE A 956 -23.96 -9.24 -62.53
CA PHE A 956 -23.58 -10.63 -62.26
C PHE A 956 -24.75 -11.55 -61.91
N GLN A 957 -25.97 -11.00 -61.74
CA GLN A 957 -27.18 -11.80 -61.56
C GLN A 957 -27.56 -12.57 -62.85
N ASN A 958 -27.18 -12.05 -64.02
CA ASN A 958 -27.47 -12.68 -65.31
C ASN A 958 -26.81 -14.06 -65.45
N LYS A 959 -27.56 -15.04 -65.97
CA LYS A 959 -27.07 -16.41 -66.18
C LYS A 959 -25.87 -16.48 -67.14
N SER A 960 -25.85 -15.61 -68.16
CA SER A 960 -24.76 -15.48 -69.15
C SER A 960 -23.40 -15.19 -68.52
N THR A 961 -23.38 -14.40 -67.44
CA THR A 961 -22.13 -14.01 -66.77
C THR A 961 -21.55 -15.09 -65.86
N ARG A 962 -22.34 -16.11 -65.50
CA ARG A 962 -21.99 -17.21 -64.56
C ARG A 962 -21.74 -18.55 -65.26
N GLU A 963 -21.42 -18.52 -66.55
CA GLU A 963 -21.05 -19.71 -67.33
C GLU A 963 -19.64 -20.23 -67.00
N VAL A 964 -18.77 -19.36 -66.50
CA VAL A 964 -17.37 -19.65 -66.12
C VAL A 964 -17.20 -19.33 -64.63
N GLY A 965 -16.31 -20.05 -63.93
CA GLY A 965 -16.07 -19.89 -62.49
C GLY A 965 -15.76 -18.46 -62.05
N CYS A 966 -15.08 -17.67 -62.90
CA CYS A 966 -14.79 -16.25 -62.70
C CYS A 966 -16.05 -15.42 -62.40
N GLY A 967 -17.18 -15.75 -63.02
CA GLY A 967 -18.46 -15.07 -62.74
C GLY A 967 -19.06 -15.42 -61.39
N ILE A 968 -18.78 -16.63 -60.87
CA ILE A 968 -19.21 -17.04 -59.53
C ILE A 968 -18.37 -16.33 -58.46
N TYR A 969 -17.05 -16.25 -58.63
CA TYR A 969 -16.19 -15.54 -57.68
C TYR A 969 -16.56 -14.06 -57.55
N LEU A 970 -16.86 -13.38 -58.68
CA LEU A 970 -17.32 -11.99 -58.68
C LEU A 970 -18.71 -11.83 -58.04
N TYR A 971 -19.61 -12.80 -58.24
CA TYR A 971 -20.91 -12.82 -57.57
C TYR A 971 -20.81 -13.03 -56.06
N VAL A 972 -19.88 -13.85 -55.59
CA VAL A 972 -19.63 -14.04 -54.14
C VAL A 972 -18.94 -12.81 -53.55
N SER A 973 -17.98 -12.20 -54.24
CA SER A 973 -17.32 -10.94 -53.85
C SER A 973 -18.33 -9.79 -53.67
N LEU A 974 -19.37 -9.74 -54.49
CA LEU A 974 -20.49 -8.81 -54.28
C LEU A 974 -21.22 -9.03 -52.94
N ILE A 975 -21.52 -10.27 -52.60
CA ILE A 975 -22.24 -10.58 -51.35
C ILE A 975 -21.37 -10.20 -50.15
N THR A 976 -20.08 -10.55 -50.18
CA THR A 976 -19.14 -10.23 -49.10
C THR A 976 -18.92 -8.72 -48.97
N THR A 977 -18.78 -7.98 -50.07
CA THR A 977 -18.63 -6.51 -50.04
C THR A 977 -19.87 -5.82 -49.45
N LEU A 978 -21.08 -6.21 -49.87
CA LEU A 978 -22.32 -5.66 -49.30
C LEU A 978 -22.43 -5.92 -47.78
N LEU A 979 -22.16 -7.16 -47.36
CA LEU A 979 -22.18 -7.53 -45.94
C LEU A 979 -21.13 -6.75 -45.14
N THR A 980 -19.91 -6.56 -45.65
CA THR A 980 -18.88 -5.77 -44.93
C THR A 980 -19.29 -4.33 -44.69
N ILE A 981 -19.90 -3.67 -45.67
CA ILE A 981 -20.30 -2.26 -45.56
C ILE A 981 -21.45 -2.10 -44.56
N ILE A 982 -22.42 -3.01 -44.57
CA ILE A 982 -23.52 -3.03 -43.60
C ILE A 982 -22.99 -3.28 -42.18
N MET A 983 -22.10 -4.26 -42.00
CA MET A 983 -21.56 -4.59 -40.68
C MET A 983 -20.64 -3.49 -40.14
N PHE A 984 -19.83 -2.86 -40.99
CA PHE A 984 -18.98 -1.73 -40.60
C PHE A 984 -19.79 -0.52 -40.16
N THR A 985 -20.83 -0.16 -40.91
CA THR A 985 -21.72 0.96 -40.54
C THR A 985 -22.47 0.66 -39.26
N LEU A 986 -23.05 -0.54 -39.12
CA LEU A 986 -23.69 -0.98 -37.90
C LEU A 986 -22.73 -0.91 -36.71
N LYS A 987 -21.49 -1.39 -36.86
CA LYS A 987 -20.46 -1.30 -35.81
C LYS A 987 -20.25 0.15 -35.36
N TYR A 988 -20.05 1.07 -36.30
CA TYR A 988 -19.80 2.48 -35.98
C TYR A 988 -20.97 3.13 -35.22
N PHE A 989 -22.20 2.93 -35.69
CA PHE A 989 -23.39 3.51 -35.04
C PHE A 989 -23.66 2.90 -33.66
N VAL A 990 -23.48 1.59 -33.49
CA VAL A 990 -23.65 0.94 -32.18
C VAL A 990 -22.56 1.43 -31.22
N TYR A 991 -21.30 1.52 -31.65
CA TYR A 991 -20.21 2.07 -30.83
C TYR A 991 -20.48 3.52 -30.38
N LEU A 992 -20.88 4.40 -31.31
CA LEU A 992 -21.18 5.79 -30.97
C LEU A 992 -22.37 5.90 -30.00
N SER A 993 -23.43 5.11 -30.23
CA SER A 993 -24.63 5.13 -29.38
C SER A 993 -24.33 4.63 -27.97
N THR A 994 -23.59 3.54 -27.85
CA THR A 994 -23.22 2.92 -26.56
C THR A 994 -22.28 3.79 -25.73
N GLN A 995 -21.38 4.54 -26.35
CA GLN A 995 -20.49 5.47 -25.64
C GLN A 995 -21.19 6.78 -25.24
N ILE A 996 -22.24 7.20 -25.98
CA ILE A 996 -23.06 8.36 -25.59
C ILE A 996 -24.05 7.98 -24.48
N SER A 997 -24.69 6.81 -24.57
CA SER A 997 -25.65 6.32 -23.57
C SER A 997 -24.93 5.47 -22.50
N SER A 998 -24.67 6.04 -21.32
CA SER A 998 -23.94 5.43 -20.20
C SER A 998 -24.55 4.14 -19.58
N SER A 999 -25.63 3.58 -20.15
CA SER A 999 -26.36 2.41 -19.64
C SER A 999 -26.70 1.45 -20.79
N SER A 1000 -25.85 0.46 -21.05
CA SER A 1000 -26.11 -0.61 -22.03
C SER A 1000 -25.89 -1.99 -21.41
N ASN A 1001 -26.67 -2.99 -21.86
CA ASN A 1001 -26.61 -4.36 -21.35
C ASN A 1001 -25.25 -5.02 -21.64
N GLU A 1002 -24.57 -5.51 -20.61
CA GLU A 1002 -23.23 -6.12 -20.70
C GLU A 1002 -23.18 -7.30 -21.68
N SER A 1003 -24.20 -8.17 -21.66
CA SER A 1003 -24.32 -9.32 -22.59
C SER A 1003 -24.40 -8.89 -24.05
N PHE A 1004 -25.09 -7.77 -24.34
CA PHE A 1004 -25.18 -7.23 -25.69
C PHE A 1004 -23.83 -6.68 -26.16
N MET A 1005 -23.14 -5.94 -25.27
CA MET A 1005 -21.80 -5.41 -25.54
C MET A 1005 -20.78 -6.53 -25.79
N LYS A 1006 -20.84 -7.63 -25.02
CA LYS A 1006 -19.96 -8.78 -25.21
C LYS A 1006 -20.20 -9.48 -26.55
N PHE A 1007 -21.48 -9.69 -26.91
CA PHE A 1007 -21.84 -10.28 -28.20
C PHE A 1007 -21.37 -9.42 -29.38
N GLN A 1008 -21.59 -8.10 -29.31
CA GLN A 1008 -21.13 -7.15 -30.32
C GLN A 1008 -19.60 -7.17 -30.45
N CYS A 1009 -18.89 -7.11 -29.32
CA CYS A 1009 -17.43 -7.10 -29.23
C CYS A 1009 -16.82 -8.33 -29.92
N CYS A 1010 -17.37 -9.52 -29.69
CA CYS A 1010 -16.84 -10.76 -30.25
C CYS A 1010 -17.25 -11.00 -31.72
N SER A 1011 -18.45 -10.55 -32.12
CA SER A 1011 -19.05 -10.94 -33.42
C SER A 1011 -18.70 -10.00 -34.57
N LEU A 1012 -18.85 -8.67 -34.39
CA LEU A 1012 -18.79 -7.73 -35.52
C LEU A 1012 -17.39 -7.66 -36.15
N ASP A 1013 -16.35 -7.54 -35.33
CA ASP A 1013 -14.97 -7.44 -35.82
C ASP A 1013 -14.48 -8.73 -36.47
N PHE A 1014 -14.86 -9.87 -35.89
CA PHE A 1014 -14.55 -11.18 -36.44
C PHE A 1014 -15.15 -11.37 -37.84
N LEU A 1015 -16.43 -11.03 -38.01
CA LEU A 1015 -17.12 -11.12 -39.30
C LEU A 1015 -16.56 -10.15 -40.34
N ILE A 1016 -16.28 -8.89 -39.95
CA ILE A 1016 -15.65 -7.90 -40.84
C ILE A 1016 -14.30 -8.42 -41.33
N ARG A 1017 -13.48 -9.01 -40.45
CA ARG A 1017 -12.16 -9.56 -40.80
C ARG A 1017 -12.27 -10.75 -41.76
N ILE A 1018 -13.20 -11.68 -41.54
CA ILE A 1018 -13.41 -12.83 -42.45
C ILE A 1018 -13.78 -12.35 -43.84
N PHE A 1019 -14.77 -11.44 -43.95
CA PHE A 1019 -15.24 -11.00 -45.26
C PHE A 1019 -14.20 -10.17 -46.02
N LEU A 1020 -13.40 -9.34 -45.33
CA LEU A 1020 -12.27 -8.62 -45.93
C LEU A 1020 -11.23 -9.58 -46.50
N ASN A 1021 -10.85 -10.61 -45.75
CA ASN A 1021 -9.89 -11.61 -46.22
C ASN A 1021 -10.47 -12.42 -47.38
N MET A 1022 -11.73 -12.83 -47.30
CA MET A 1022 -12.40 -13.57 -48.37
C MET A 1022 -12.39 -12.81 -49.69
N ASP A 1023 -12.66 -11.50 -49.67
CA ASP A 1023 -12.68 -10.68 -50.88
C ASP A 1023 -11.32 -10.63 -51.59
N GLN A 1024 -10.22 -10.50 -50.83
CA GLN A 1024 -8.86 -10.54 -51.36
C GLN A 1024 -8.53 -11.88 -52.05
N TRP A 1025 -8.92 -13.00 -51.44
CA TRP A 1025 -8.74 -14.33 -52.02
C TRP A 1025 -9.62 -14.55 -53.25
N LEU A 1026 -10.84 -14.02 -53.27
CA LEU A 1026 -11.74 -14.09 -54.43
C LEU A 1026 -11.16 -13.31 -55.62
N HIS A 1027 -10.56 -12.13 -55.40
CA HIS A 1027 -9.86 -11.38 -56.44
C HIS A 1027 -8.67 -12.16 -57.02
N ALA A 1028 -7.89 -12.85 -56.19
CA ALA A 1028 -6.81 -13.72 -56.65
C ALA A 1028 -7.34 -14.89 -57.49
N CYS A 1029 -8.43 -15.53 -57.05
CA CYS A 1029 -9.10 -16.60 -57.80
C CYS A 1029 -9.60 -16.13 -59.17
N VAL A 1030 -10.16 -14.92 -59.25
CA VAL A 1030 -10.60 -14.31 -60.52
C VAL A 1030 -9.45 -14.15 -61.50
N ALA A 1031 -8.30 -13.65 -61.05
CA ALA A 1031 -7.12 -13.48 -61.91
C ALA A 1031 -6.53 -14.83 -62.34
N MET A 1032 -6.44 -15.78 -61.40
CA MET A 1032 -5.94 -17.13 -61.67
C MET A 1032 -6.81 -17.88 -62.68
N GLU A 1033 -8.14 -17.85 -62.52
CA GLU A 1033 -9.04 -18.51 -63.48
C GLU A 1033 -8.93 -17.86 -64.87
N ARG A 1034 -8.86 -16.52 -64.96
CA ARG A 1034 -8.65 -15.83 -66.23
C ARG A 1034 -7.36 -16.28 -66.91
N ALA A 1035 -6.26 -16.44 -66.18
CA ALA A 1035 -5.01 -16.98 -66.73
C ALA A 1035 -5.18 -18.41 -67.25
N ILE A 1036 -5.86 -19.29 -66.49
CA ILE A 1036 -6.12 -20.68 -66.89
C ILE A 1036 -6.97 -20.77 -68.16
N THR A 1037 -7.98 -19.90 -68.32
CA THR A 1037 -8.80 -19.85 -69.54
C THR A 1037 -7.97 -19.58 -70.79
N VAL A 1038 -6.96 -18.69 -70.69
CA VAL A 1038 -6.06 -18.35 -71.79
C VAL A 1038 -5.06 -19.48 -72.07
N ILE A 1039 -4.52 -20.11 -71.02
CA ILE A 1039 -3.56 -21.22 -71.16
C ILE A 1039 -4.20 -22.43 -71.84
N ARG A 1040 -5.41 -22.83 -71.42
CA ARG A 1040 -6.08 -24.03 -71.96
C ARG A 1040 -6.81 -23.80 -73.28
N GLY A 1041 -7.11 -22.54 -73.63
CA GLY A 1041 -7.74 -22.16 -74.90
C GLY A 1041 -8.98 -23.00 -75.21
N VAL A 1042 -8.96 -23.70 -76.35
CA VAL A 1042 -10.08 -24.53 -76.84
C VAL A 1042 -10.37 -25.75 -75.95
N LYS A 1043 -9.37 -26.25 -75.19
CA LYS A 1043 -9.53 -27.41 -74.27
C LYS A 1043 -10.18 -27.03 -72.93
N PHE A 1044 -10.63 -25.78 -72.75
CA PHE A 1044 -11.20 -25.31 -71.49
C PHE A 1044 -12.66 -25.77 -71.28
N ASN A 1045 -12.90 -26.60 -70.26
CA ASN A 1045 -14.23 -27.06 -69.90
C ASN A 1045 -14.94 -26.12 -68.92
N LYS A 1046 -15.94 -25.39 -69.43
CA LYS A 1046 -16.74 -24.41 -68.66
C LYS A 1046 -17.55 -25.05 -67.51
N LYS A 1047 -18.16 -26.23 -67.72
CA LYS A 1047 -18.96 -26.91 -66.67
C LYS A 1047 -18.09 -27.36 -65.50
N ALA A 1048 -16.90 -27.90 -65.79
CA ALA A 1048 -15.95 -28.32 -64.76
C ALA A 1048 -15.42 -27.12 -63.95
N SER A 1049 -15.11 -26.00 -64.61
CA SER A 1049 -14.70 -24.75 -63.94
C SER A 1049 -15.79 -24.23 -62.99
N LYS A 1050 -17.06 -24.29 -63.40
CA LYS A 1050 -18.19 -23.84 -62.57
C LYS A 1050 -18.34 -24.65 -61.28
N GLU A 1051 -18.23 -25.98 -61.35
CA GLU A 1051 -18.33 -26.84 -60.15
C GLU A 1051 -17.09 -26.74 -59.26
N LEU A 1052 -15.90 -26.58 -59.86
CA LEU A 1052 -14.68 -26.33 -59.11
C LEU A 1052 -14.74 -24.99 -58.35
N ALA A 1053 -15.27 -23.94 -58.97
CA ALA A 1053 -15.39 -22.62 -58.35
C ALA A 1053 -16.28 -22.64 -57.10
N LYS A 1054 -17.42 -23.34 -57.14
CA LYS A 1054 -18.30 -23.51 -55.97
C LYS A 1054 -17.58 -24.19 -54.80
N LYS A 1055 -16.80 -25.24 -55.08
CA LYS A 1055 -16.02 -25.96 -54.05
C LYS A 1055 -14.91 -25.07 -53.46
N ILE A 1056 -14.18 -24.35 -54.30
CA ILE A 1056 -13.10 -23.44 -53.87
C ILE A 1056 -13.63 -22.34 -52.95
N VAL A 1057 -14.80 -21.75 -53.25
CA VAL A 1057 -15.41 -20.73 -52.37
C VAL A 1057 -15.67 -21.28 -50.97
N ILE A 1058 -16.20 -22.50 -50.85
CA ILE A 1058 -16.47 -23.13 -49.55
C ILE A 1058 -15.16 -23.42 -48.80
N ILE A 1059 -14.14 -23.93 -49.49
CA ILE A 1059 -12.82 -24.21 -48.89
C ILE A 1059 -12.17 -22.92 -48.38
N LEU A 1060 -12.22 -21.83 -49.15
CA LEU A 1060 -11.69 -20.53 -48.75
C LEU A 1060 -12.42 -19.96 -47.53
N LEU A 1061 -13.74 -20.15 -47.44
CA LEU A 1061 -14.52 -19.75 -46.26
C LEU A 1061 -14.03 -20.49 -45.01
N ILE A 1062 -13.89 -21.82 -45.09
CA ILE A 1062 -13.40 -22.63 -43.95
C ILE A 1062 -11.97 -22.22 -43.58
N PHE A 1063 -11.11 -21.99 -44.57
CA PHE A 1063 -9.73 -21.58 -44.36
C PHE A 1063 -9.63 -20.23 -43.63
N THR A 1064 -10.35 -19.21 -44.12
CA THR A 1064 -10.32 -17.85 -43.52
C THR A 1064 -10.95 -17.79 -42.13
N VAL A 1065 -11.98 -18.61 -41.88
CA VAL A 1065 -12.56 -18.77 -40.54
C VAL A 1065 -11.52 -19.42 -39.62
N SER A 1066 -10.97 -20.58 -40.00
CA SER A 1066 -10.03 -21.33 -39.16
C SER A 1066 -8.79 -20.53 -38.76
N THR A 1067 -8.24 -19.70 -39.64
CA THR A 1067 -7.06 -18.88 -39.35
C THR A 1067 -7.37 -17.69 -38.44
N SER A 1068 -8.63 -17.28 -38.31
CA SER A 1068 -9.08 -16.10 -37.56
C SER A 1068 -9.80 -16.43 -36.24
N VAL A 1069 -10.02 -17.71 -35.90
CA VAL A 1069 -10.78 -18.16 -34.71
C VAL A 1069 -10.18 -17.68 -33.38
N HIS A 1070 -8.88 -17.40 -33.32
CA HIS A 1070 -8.26 -16.92 -32.09
C HIS A 1070 -8.74 -15.52 -31.67
N ASP A 1071 -9.13 -14.66 -32.60
CA ASP A 1071 -9.55 -13.28 -32.30
C ASP A 1071 -10.75 -13.19 -31.34
N PRO A 1072 -11.90 -13.86 -31.57
CA PRO A 1072 -13.05 -13.79 -30.66
C PRO A 1072 -12.82 -14.47 -29.31
N ILE A 1073 -11.91 -15.45 -29.20
CA ILE A 1073 -11.64 -16.17 -27.95
C ILE A 1073 -10.94 -15.26 -26.94
N PHE A 1074 -10.04 -14.40 -27.41
CA PHE A 1074 -9.23 -13.52 -26.57
C PHE A 1074 -9.78 -12.09 -26.46
N ARG A 1075 -11.04 -11.89 -26.85
CA ARG A 1075 -11.78 -10.64 -26.62
C ARG A 1075 -12.46 -10.65 -25.27
N ARG A 1076 -12.24 -9.59 -24.50
CA ARG A 1076 -12.89 -9.36 -23.21
C ARG A 1076 -13.41 -7.93 -23.10
N LEU A 1077 -14.42 -7.76 -22.25
CA LEU A 1077 -14.87 -6.45 -21.86
C LEU A 1077 -13.99 -5.95 -20.70
N SER A 1078 -13.58 -4.70 -20.76
CA SER A 1078 -12.91 -4.00 -19.66
C SER A 1078 -13.74 -2.79 -19.28
N GLU A 1079 -14.02 -2.64 -17.99
CA GLU A 1079 -14.70 -1.46 -17.46
C GLU A 1079 -13.67 -0.42 -17.00
N GLU A 1080 -13.88 0.83 -17.38
CA GLU A 1080 -13.13 1.99 -16.90
C GLU A 1080 -14.10 2.89 -16.15
N VAL A 1081 -13.83 3.14 -14.88
CA VAL A 1081 -14.57 4.08 -14.05
C VAL A 1081 -13.70 5.31 -13.89
N ASN A 1082 -13.99 6.38 -14.63
CA ASN A 1082 -13.27 7.65 -14.46
C ASN A 1082 -13.58 8.25 -13.09
N GLU A 1083 -12.53 8.49 -12.31
CA GLU A 1083 -12.65 8.92 -10.91
C GLU A 1083 -13.21 10.33 -10.73
N THR A 1084 -13.06 11.20 -11.75
CA THR A 1084 -13.49 12.61 -11.70
C THR A 1084 -14.97 12.81 -11.99
N ASP A 1085 -15.57 12.01 -12.88
CA ASP A 1085 -16.94 12.25 -13.39
C ASP A 1085 -17.91 11.09 -13.09
N ASN A 1086 -17.47 10.02 -12.41
CA ASN A 1086 -18.25 8.78 -12.20
C ASN A 1086 -18.82 8.18 -13.50
N THR A 1087 -18.23 8.52 -14.66
CA THR A 1087 -18.67 7.99 -15.95
C THR A 1087 -18.08 6.59 -16.15
N LYS A 1088 -18.97 5.61 -16.34
CA LYS A 1088 -18.58 4.23 -16.67
C LYS A 1088 -18.39 4.10 -18.17
N ARG A 1089 -17.21 3.66 -18.59
CA ARG A 1089 -16.91 3.33 -19.99
C ARG A 1089 -16.63 1.84 -20.09
N ILE A 1090 -17.31 1.19 -21.03
CA ILE A 1090 -17.10 -0.23 -21.32
C ILE A 1090 -16.32 -0.33 -22.62
N TRP A 1091 -15.25 -1.11 -22.59
CA TRP A 1091 -14.31 -1.26 -23.69
C TRP A 1091 -14.24 -2.71 -24.16
N CYS A 1092 -14.12 -2.90 -25.47
CA CYS A 1092 -13.82 -4.19 -26.07
C CYS A 1092 -12.31 -4.27 -26.34
N ILE A 1093 -11.60 -5.09 -25.58
CA ILE A 1093 -10.14 -5.25 -25.72
C ILE A 1093 -9.78 -6.67 -26.15
N VAL A 1094 -8.71 -6.78 -26.92
CA VAL A 1094 -8.10 -8.04 -27.32
C VAL A 1094 -6.82 -8.23 -26.50
N SER A 1095 -6.73 -9.30 -25.72
CA SER A 1095 -5.54 -9.60 -24.90
C SER A 1095 -4.89 -10.88 -25.38
N TYR A 1096 -3.88 -10.75 -26.24
CA TYR A 1096 -3.10 -11.88 -26.75
C TYR A 1096 -1.90 -12.19 -25.86
N SER A 1097 -1.58 -13.49 -25.71
CA SER A 1097 -0.28 -13.89 -25.19
C SER A 1097 0.84 -13.53 -26.20
N PRO A 1098 2.10 -13.39 -25.77
CA PRO A 1098 3.20 -13.00 -26.67
C PRO A 1098 3.36 -13.92 -27.88
N LYS A 1099 3.13 -15.23 -27.70
CA LYS A 1099 3.15 -16.22 -28.78
C LYS A 1099 1.99 -16.03 -29.76
N LEU A 1100 0.79 -15.72 -29.26
CA LEU A 1100 -0.37 -15.45 -30.09
C LEU A 1100 -0.26 -14.12 -30.85
N GLN A 1101 0.39 -13.10 -30.28
CA GLN A 1101 0.65 -11.85 -30.99
C GLN A 1101 1.51 -12.09 -32.24
N ILE A 1102 2.56 -12.90 -32.13
CA ILE A 1102 3.41 -13.28 -33.26
C ILE A 1102 2.59 -14.02 -34.32
N TYR A 1103 1.76 -14.99 -33.91
CA TYR A 1103 0.86 -15.71 -34.81
C TYR A 1103 -0.11 -14.76 -35.53
N ASN A 1104 -0.75 -13.82 -34.82
CA ASN A 1104 -1.68 -12.85 -35.40
C ASN A 1104 -1.01 -11.98 -36.48
N ARG A 1105 0.24 -11.56 -36.25
CA ARG A 1105 1.04 -10.80 -37.23
C ARG A 1105 1.34 -11.61 -38.48
N ILE A 1106 1.74 -12.88 -38.32
CA ILE A 1106 2.05 -13.78 -39.44
C ILE A 1106 0.79 -14.03 -40.27
N VAL A 1107 -0.34 -14.35 -39.64
CA VAL A 1107 -1.61 -14.63 -40.32
C VAL A 1107 -2.11 -13.42 -41.10
N ASN A 1108 -2.11 -12.23 -40.51
CA ASN A 1108 -2.53 -11.01 -41.21
C ASN A 1108 -1.63 -10.66 -42.40
N THR A 1109 -0.32 -10.85 -42.25
CA THR A 1109 0.65 -10.64 -43.34
C THR A 1109 0.41 -11.66 -44.46
N PHE A 1110 0.15 -12.93 -44.11
CA PHE A 1110 -0.11 -14.00 -45.07
C PHE A 1110 -1.37 -13.75 -45.91
N HIS A 1111 -2.51 -13.43 -45.27
CA HIS A 1111 -3.76 -13.20 -45.99
C HIS A 1111 -3.72 -11.98 -46.91
N PHE A 1112 -2.84 -11.01 -46.65
CA PHE A 1112 -2.65 -9.86 -47.52
C PHE A 1112 -1.70 -10.14 -48.70
N PHE A 1113 -0.48 -10.60 -48.42
CA PHE A 1113 0.56 -10.69 -49.45
C PHE A 1113 0.33 -11.83 -50.43
N VAL A 1114 -0.15 -12.99 -49.96
CA VAL A 1114 -0.28 -14.17 -50.82
C VAL A 1114 -1.33 -13.98 -51.92
N PRO A 1115 -2.56 -13.49 -51.65
CA PRO A 1115 -3.53 -13.19 -52.70
C PRO A 1115 -3.03 -12.14 -53.70
N PHE A 1116 -2.33 -11.11 -53.21
CA PHE A 1116 -1.76 -10.08 -54.06
C PHE A 1116 -0.73 -10.66 -55.04
N VAL A 1117 0.21 -11.46 -54.54
CA VAL A 1117 1.25 -12.11 -55.36
C VAL A 1117 0.61 -13.03 -56.40
N ILE A 1118 -0.39 -13.83 -56.03
CA ILE A 1118 -1.13 -14.68 -56.96
C ILE A 1118 -1.82 -13.86 -58.05
N ASN A 1119 -2.47 -12.76 -57.68
CA ASN A 1119 -3.18 -11.88 -58.61
C ASN A 1119 -2.21 -11.21 -59.61
N PHE A 1120 -1.09 -10.71 -59.12
CA PHE A 1120 -0.05 -10.08 -59.94
C PHE A 1120 0.61 -11.06 -60.91
N ILE A 1121 1.05 -12.23 -60.43
CA ILE A 1121 1.66 -13.28 -61.26
C ILE A 1121 0.67 -13.79 -62.30
N SER A 1122 -0.60 -14.04 -61.93
CA SER A 1122 -1.63 -14.50 -62.87
C SER A 1122 -1.87 -13.50 -63.99
N SER A 1123 -1.82 -12.20 -63.68
CA SER A 1123 -1.96 -11.13 -64.68
C SER A 1123 -0.77 -11.08 -65.65
N LEU A 1124 0.46 -11.29 -65.16
CA LEU A 1124 1.66 -11.41 -65.99
C LEU A 1124 1.62 -12.65 -66.91
N ILE A 1125 1.20 -13.80 -66.38
CA ILE A 1125 1.06 -15.05 -67.14
C ILE A 1125 0.02 -14.87 -68.27
N LEU A 1126 -1.09 -14.19 -67.98
CA LEU A 1126 -2.14 -13.93 -68.97
C LEU A 1126 -1.62 -13.09 -70.15
N ILE A 1127 -0.86 -12.03 -69.88
CA ILE A 1127 -0.31 -11.15 -70.93
C ILE A 1127 0.76 -11.88 -71.75
N THR A 1128 1.67 -12.58 -71.08
CA THR A 1128 2.77 -13.32 -71.76
C THR A 1128 2.22 -14.43 -72.65
N LYS A 1129 1.27 -15.25 -72.19
CA LYS A 1129 0.69 -16.31 -73.03
C LYS A 1129 -0.14 -15.77 -74.18
N LYS A 1130 -0.87 -14.67 -73.99
CA LYS A 1130 -1.62 -14.03 -75.07
C LYS A 1130 -0.70 -13.43 -76.13
N SER A 1131 0.40 -12.79 -75.72
CA SER A 1131 1.42 -12.30 -76.65
C SER A 1131 2.06 -13.42 -77.47
N HIS A 1132 2.30 -14.58 -76.85
CA HIS A 1132 2.88 -15.75 -77.51
C HIS A 1132 1.91 -16.37 -78.54
N GLN A 1133 0.63 -16.50 -78.20
CA GLN A 1133 -0.40 -16.97 -79.15
C GLN A 1133 -0.55 -16.02 -80.35
N GLN A 1134 -0.42 -14.71 -80.13
CA GLN A 1134 -0.57 -13.72 -81.19
C GLN A 1134 0.66 -13.60 -82.09
N SER A 1135 1.86 -13.80 -81.53
CA SER A 1135 3.12 -13.90 -82.28
C SER A 1135 3.18 -15.18 -83.14
N GLN A 1136 2.53 -16.27 -82.72
CA GLN A 1136 2.41 -17.49 -83.52
C GLN A 1136 1.41 -17.38 -84.68
N LEU A 1137 0.45 -16.43 -84.62
CA LEU A 1137 -0.55 -16.20 -85.66
C LEU A 1137 -0.13 -15.17 -86.71
N TYR A 1138 0.81 -14.27 -86.39
CA TYR A 1138 1.32 -13.23 -87.29
C TYR A 1138 2.85 -13.29 -87.30
N GLY A 1139 3.43 -13.96 -88.31
CA GLY A 1139 4.87 -14.23 -88.41
C GLY A 1139 5.78 -13.01 -88.66
N ASP A 1140 5.23 -11.86 -89.04
CA ASP A 1140 6.00 -10.71 -89.56
C ASP A 1140 6.43 -9.68 -88.49
N GLN A 1141 6.17 -9.89 -87.19
CA GLN A 1141 6.52 -8.94 -86.12
C GLN A 1141 7.38 -9.58 -85.00
N SER A 1142 8.33 -8.80 -84.46
CA SER A 1142 9.16 -9.26 -83.34
C SER A 1142 8.34 -9.45 -82.07
N TYR A 1143 8.57 -10.55 -81.36
CA TYR A 1143 7.86 -10.90 -80.11
C TYR A 1143 7.83 -9.74 -79.10
N LEU A 1144 8.90 -8.94 -79.02
CA LEU A 1144 9.03 -7.80 -78.11
C LEU A 1144 8.12 -6.62 -78.52
N ALA A 1145 7.93 -6.38 -79.82
CA ALA A 1145 6.97 -5.40 -80.32
C ALA A 1145 5.52 -5.86 -80.09
N THR A 1146 5.23 -7.15 -80.30
CA THR A 1146 3.90 -7.75 -80.05
C THR A 1146 3.56 -7.74 -78.55
N LEU A 1147 4.53 -8.04 -77.68
CA LEU A 1147 4.38 -7.97 -76.23
C LEU A 1147 4.12 -6.52 -75.78
N ARG A 1148 4.87 -5.53 -76.29
CA ARG A 1148 4.64 -4.11 -75.97
C ARG A 1148 3.25 -3.63 -76.38
N LYS A 1149 2.78 -4.05 -77.57
CA LYS A 1149 1.43 -3.77 -78.06
C LYS A 1149 0.35 -4.43 -77.20
N GLN A 1150 0.54 -5.69 -76.80
CA GLN A 1150 -0.39 -6.40 -75.92
C GLN A 1150 -0.39 -5.85 -74.48
N VAL A 1151 0.75 -5.40 -73.96
CA VAL A 1151 0.84 -4.69 -72.68
C VAL A 1151 0.08 -3.36 -72.73
N GLN A 1152 0.17 -2.59 -73.83
CA GLN A 1152 -0.62 -1.37 -74.01
C GLN A 1152 -2.13 -1.66 -74.15
N GLU A 1153 -2.51 -2.71 -74.89
CA GLU A 1153 -3.92 -3.09 -75.08
C GLU A 1153 -4.57 -3.62 -73.79
N HIS A 1154 -3.78 -4.28 -72.93
CA HIS A 1154 -4.21 -4.88 -71.66
C HIS A 1154 -3.70 -4.18 -70.40
N GLN A 1155 -3.17 -2.97 -70.51
CA GLN A 1155 -2.59 -2.19 -69.40
C GLN A 1155 -3.53 -2.12 -68.19
N ARG A 1156 -4.84 -2.03 -68.45
CA ARG A 1156 -5.90 -1.95 -67.42
C ARG A 1156 -6.00 -3.20 -66.53
N LEU A 1157 -5.53 -4.36 -66.97
CA LEU A 1157 -5.48 -5.60 -66.18
C LEU A 1157 -4.29 -5.63 -65.19
N LEU A 1158 -3.20 -4.92 -65.47
CA LEU A 1158 -2.07 -4.75 -64.55
C LEU A 1158 -2.29 -3.58 -63.57
N VAL A 1159 -3.05 -2.56 -63.99
CA VAL A 1159 -3.40 -1.41 -63.13
C VAL A 1159 -4.27 -1.84 -61.94
N ALA A 1160 -5.20 -2.78 -62.12
CA ALA A 1160 -6.10 -3.18 -61.04
C ALA A 1160 -5.37 -3.81 -59.82
N PRO A 1161 -4.47 -4.79 -59.96
CA PRO A 1161 -3.68 -5.32 -58.83
C PRO A 1161 -2.81 -4.26 -58.15
N VAL A 1162 -2.20 -3.35 -58.93
CA VAL A 1162 -1.34 -2.28 -58.40
C VAL A 1162 -2.15 -1.25 -57.61
N VAL A 1163 -3.31 -0.84 -58.11
CA VAL A 1163 -4.22 0.08 -57.41
C VAL A 1163 -4.76 -0.56 -56.12
N LEU A 1164 -5.13 -1.85 -56.16
CA LEU A 1164 -5.58 -2.59 -54.98
C LEU A 1164 -4.49 -2.67 -53.91
N PHE A 1165 -3.24 -2.91 -54.31
CA PHE A 1165 -2.10 -2.90 -53.39
C PHE A 1165 -1.84 -1.50 -52.83
N LEU A 1166 -1.79 -0.46 -53.67
CA LEU A 1166 -1.54 0.91 -53.22
C LEU A 1166 -2.60 1.40 -52.23
N LEU A 1167 -3.88 1.06 -52.44
CA LEU A 1167 -4.97 1.44 -51.53
C LEU A 1167 -4.99 0.64 -50.23
N ALA A 1168 -4.49 -0.61 -50.23
CA ALA A 1168 -4.49 -1.46 -49.05
C ALA A 1168 -3.15 -1.45 -48.28
N SER A 1169 -2.06 -0.98 -48.92
CA SER A 1169 -0.73 -0.83 -48.34
C SER A 1169 -0.60 0.17 -47.17
N PRO A 1170 -1.37 1.27 -47.07
CA PRO A 1170 -1.20 2.25 -46.00
C PRO A 1170 -1.40 1.61 -44.63
N ARG A 1171 -2.34 0.67 -44.49
CA ARG A 1171 -2.57 -0.08 -43.26
C ARG A 1171 -1.38 -0.95 -42.84
N LEU A 1172 -0.63 -1.50 -43.81
CA LEU A 1172 0.55 -2.34 -43.55
C LEU A 1172 1.83 -1.52 -43.37
N ILE A 1173 1.99 -0.46 -44.14
CA ILE A 1173 3.11 0.46 -44.03
C ILE A 1173 3.08 1.12 -42.66
N LEU A 1174 1.90 1.59 -42.24
CA LEU A 1174 1.64 2.05 -40.89
C LEU A 1174 2.03 0.92 -39.91
N ALA A 1175 1.43 -0.28 -40.04
CA ALA A 1175 1.70 -1.46 -39.18
C ALA A 1175 3.17 -1.87 -38.92
N TYR A 1176 4.09 -1.50 -39.83
CA TYR A 1176 5.51 -1.82 -39.73
C TYR A 1176 6.41 -0.59 -39.48
N LEU A 1177 6.00 0.63 -39.86
CA LEU A 1177 6.81 1.87 -39.72
C LEU A 1177 6.42 2.70 -38.49
N ALA A 1178 5.13 2.80 -38.15
CA ALA A 1178 4.68 3.53 -36.99
C ALA A 1178 4.78 2.60 -35.77
N LYS A 1179 5.66 2.91 -34.80
CA LYS A 1179 5.79 2.06 -33.60
C LYS A 1179 4.47 1.96 -32.81
N CYS A 1180 3.68 3.04 -32.79
CA CYS A 1180 2.32 3.14 -32.22
C CYS A 1180 1.83 4.60 -32.26
N MET A 1181 0.56 4.84 -31.88
CA MET A 1181 0.04 6.19 -31.65
C MET A 1181 0.69 6.76 -30.38
N ASN A 1182 1.50 7.82 -30.48
CA ASN A 1182 2.20 8.44 -29.33
C ASN A 1182 1.44 9.64 -28.75
N SER A 1183 0.62 10.31 -29.57
CA SER A 1183 -0.17 11.48 -29.16
C SER A 1183 -1.58 11.45 -29.76
N LYS A 1184 -2.54 12.11 -29.09
CA LYS A 1184 -3.90 12.34 -29.62
C LYS A 1184 -3.92 13.10 -30.96
N ARG A 1185 -2.86 13.86 -31.29
CA ARG A 1185 -2.73 14.53 -32.60
C ARG A 1185 -2.48 13.54 -33.74
N ASP A 1186 -1.85 12.41 -33.45
CA ASP A 1186 -1.53 11.40 -34.46
C ASP A 1186 -2.77 10.61 -34.89
N SER A 1187 -3.88 10.67 -34.14
CA SER A 1187 -5.12 9.92 -34.40
C SER A 1187 -5.66 10.11 -35.82
N TRP A 1188 -5.44 11.27 -36.45
CA TRP A 1188 -5.86 11.53 -37.83
C TRP A 1188 -5.17 10.62 -38.85
N ILE A 1189 -3.87 10.37 -38.69
CA ILE A 1189 -3.10 9.52 -39.60
C ILE A 1189 -3.63 8.08 -39.53
N PHE A 1190 -3.85 7.59 -38.31
CA PHE A 1190 -4.39 6.24 -38.08
C PHE A 1190 -5.83 6.10 -38.56
N LEU A 1191 -6.69 7.11 -38.32
CA LEU A 1191 -8.07 7.12 -38.81
C LEU A 1191 -8.12 7.11 -40.34
N CYS A 1192 -7.33 7.96 -41.00
CA CYS A 1192 -7.24 7.99 -42.46
C CYS A 1192 -6.72 6.67 -43.01
N GLY A 1193 -5.63 6.12 -42.45
CA GLY A 1193 -5.08 4.83 -42.86
C GLY A 1193 -6.09 3.67 -42.72
N TYR A 1194 -6.84 3.64 -41.62
CA TYR A 1194 -7.88 2.65 -41.38
C TYR A 1194 -9.02 2.76 -42.41
N LEU A 1195 -9.55 3.97 -42.65
CA LEU A 1195 -10.64 4.20 -43.60
C LEU A 1195 -10.23 3.95 -45.06
N ILE A 1196 -9.01 4.33 -45.45
CA ILE A 1196 -8.47 4.09 -46.81
C ILE A 1196 -8.46 2.59 -47.14
N SER A 1197 -8.24 1.72 -46.15
CA SER A 1197 -8.20 0.27 -46.35
C SER A 1197 -9.54 -0.36 -46.82
N PHE A 1198 -10.66 0.36 -46.68
CA PHE A 1198 -11.98 -0.07 -47.15
C PHE A 1198 -12.30 0.38 -48.59
N ILE A 1199 -11.53 1.33 -49.14
CA ILE A 1199 -11.73 1.84 -50.52
C ILE A 1199 -11.67 0.74 -51.59
N PRO A 1200 -10.75 -0.26 -51.54
CA PRO A 1200 -10.73 -1.39 -52.47
C PRO A 1200 -12.10 -2.05 -52.71
N LEU A 1201 -12.90 -2.23 -51.65
CA LEU A 1201 -14.21 -2.87 -51.71
C LEU A 1201 -15.24 -2.04 -52.49
N MET A 1202 -15.03 -0.73 -52.60
CA MET A 1202 -15.99 0.21 -53.22
C MET A 1202 -15.74 0.43 -54.70
N ILE A 1203 -14.56 0.03 -55.21
CA ILE A 1203 -14.16 0.26 -56.60
C ILE A 1203 -14.17 -1.06 -57.39
N SER A 1204 -14.59 -2.18 -56.78
CA SER A 1204 -14.56 -3.51 -57.41
C SER A 1204 -15.33 -3.60 -58.74
N PHE A 1205 -16.48 -2.93 -58.88
CA PHE A 1205 -17.21 -2.86 -60.15
C PHE A 1205 -16.41 -2.14 -61.24
N PHE A 1206 -15.83 -0.99 -60.88
CA PHE A 1206 -15.06 -0.15 -61.79
C PHE A 1206 -13.75 -0.84 -62.23
N LEU A 1207 -13.15 -1.64 -61.36
CA LEU A 1207 -11.93 -2.40 -61.65
C LEU A 1207 -12.18 -3.66 -62.50
N PHE A 1208 -13.26 -4.41 -62.25
CA PHE A 1208 -13.45 -5.72 -62.88
C PHE A 1208 -14.55 -5.78 -63.95
N ALA A 1209 -15.62 -4.99 -63.84
CA ALA A 1209 -16.77 -5.06 -64.76
C ALA A 1209 -16.61 -4.12 -65.97
N ILE A 1210 -16.23 -2.85 -65.74
CA ILE A 1210 -16.11 -1.85 -66.81
C ILE A 1210 -15.00 -2.15 -67.83
N PRO A 1211 -13.78 -2.59 -67.42
CA PRO A 1211 -12.71 -2.85 -68.38
C PRO A 1211 -12.94 -4.09 -69.25
N SER A 1212 -13.83 -4.99 -68.84
CA SER A 1212 -14.18 -6.20 -69.59
C SER A 1212 -15.20 -5.89 -70.67
N LYS A 1213 -14.83 -6.09 -71.95
CA LYS A 1213 -15.76 -5.94 -73.10
C LYS A 1213 -17.01 -6.82 -72.94
N PHE A 1214 -16.86 -8.00 -72.35
CA PHE A 1214 -17.96 -8.95 -72.13
C PHE A 1214 -18.94 -8.44 -71.05
N TYR A 1215 -18.44 -8.12 -69.85
CA TYR A 1215 -19.29 -7.68 -68.74
C TYR A 1215 -19.92 -6.31 -69.00
N ARG A 1216 -19.21 -5.38 -69.65
CA ARG A 1216 -19.75 -4.08 -70.05
C ARG A 1216 -20.92 -4.20 -71.03
N LYS A 1217 -20.85 -5.12 -71.99
CA LYS A 1217 -21.94 -5.35 -72.97
C LYS A 1217 -23.18 -5.96 -72.31
N GLU A 1218 -22.98 -6.90 -71.38
CA GLU A 1218 -24.08 -7.49 -70.61
C GLU A 1218 -24.73 -6.46 -69.66
N TYR A 1219 -23.96 -5.59 -69.01
CA TYR A 1219 -24.47 -4.48 -68.21
C TYR A 1219 -25.38 -3.55 -69.02
N GLN A 1220 -24.92 -3.10 -70.19
CA GLN A 1220 -25.68 -2.22 -71.08
C GLN A 1220 -27.00 -2.87 -71.55
N ARG A 1221 -26.97 -4.19 -71.84
CA ARG A 1221 -28.17 -4.96 -72.17
C ARG A 1221 -29.16 -5.04 -71.02
N SER A 1222 -28.70 -5.34 -69.81
CA SER A 1222 -29.56 -5.36 -68.61
C SER A 1222 -30.21 -4.01 -68.36
N ILE A 1223 -29.46 -2.91 -68.45
CA ILE A 1223 -30.01 -1.56 -68.26
C ILE A 1223 -31.05 -1.21 -69.32
N ALA A 1224 -30.78 -1.51 -70.60
CA ALA A 1224 -31.75 -1.27 -71.67
C ALA A 1224 -33.05 -2.06 -71.45
N HIS A 1225 -32.96 -3.28 -70.90
CA HIS A 1225 -34.11 -4.09 -70.53
C HIS A 1225 -34.93 -3.47 -69.38
N TYR A 1226 -34.25 -3.01 -68.31
CA TYR A 1226 -34.91 -2.32 -67.20
C TYR A 1226 -35.53 -0.99 -67.61
N GLN A 1227 -34.86 -0.19 -68.45
CA GLN A 1227 -35.40 1.05 -69.00
C GLN A 1227 -36.66 0.79 -69.83
N ASN A 1228 -36.68 -0.29 -70.62
CA ASN A 1228 -37.87 -0.69 -71.38
C ASN A 1228 -39.01 -1.21 -70.49
N LEU A 1229 -38.71 -1.90 -69.38
CA LEU A 1229 -39.71 -2.31 -68.38
C LEU A 1229 -40.31 -1.11 -67.64
N ILE A 1230 -39.48 -0.13 -67.26
CA ILE A 1230 -39.93 1.10 -66.62
C ILE A 1230 -40.76 1.93 -67.61
N ARG A 1231 -40.32 2.09 -68.87
CA ARG A 1231 -41.13 2.74 -69.91
C ARG A 1231 -42.46 2.03 -70.17
N LYS A 1232 -42.50 0.69 -70.12
CA LYS A 1232 -43.74 -0.09 -70.24
C LYS A 1232 -44.65 0.05 -69.02
N ARG A 1233 -44.11 0.21 -67.80
CA ARG A 1233 -44.89 0.46 -66.58
C ARG A 1233 -45.42 1.90 -66.51
N VAL A 1234 -44.62 2.89 -66.89
CA VAL A 1234 -45.04 4.30 -66.97
C VAL A 1234 -46.11 4.48 -68.05
N ARG A 1235 -45.99 3.83 -69.21
CA ARG A 1235 -47.05 3.79 -70.26
C ARG A 1235 -48.29 2.96 -69.91
N ARG A 1236 -48.29 2.24 -68.79
CA ARG A 1236 -49.47 1.54 -68.24
C ARG A 1236 -50.08 2.28 -67.04
N ALA A 1237 -49.41 3.31 -66.54
CA ALA A 1237 -49.81 4.13 -65.40
C ALA A 1237 -50.28 5.53 -65.82
N MET A 1238 -49.78 6.05 -66.95
CA MET A 1238 -50.55 6.92 -67.85
C MET A 1238 -51.50 6.06 -68.68
#